data_AF-A0A946ZE60-F1
#
_entry.id   AF-A0A946ZE60-F1
#
_cell.length_a   1.000
_cell.length_b   1.000
_cell.length_c   1.000
_cell.angle_alpha   90.00
_cell.angle_beta   90.00
_cell.angle_gamma   90.00
#
_symmetry.space_group_name_H-M   'P 1'
#
loop_
_entity.id
_entity.type
_entity.pdbx_description
1 polymer ?
#
loop_
_entity_poly.entity_id
_entity_poly.type
_entity_poly.pdbx_seq_one_letter_code
_entity_poly.pdbx_strand_id
1 'polypeptide(L)'
;MRFYTSLIIVILFLLSSCATFQPQYKDGKNQDSFPSDRTLVHSVYLLGDAGYADLGKQSQGVTMFGQALKNADKNSTALFLGDNIYEKGLPKKSSPERTVAEHRIQVQIDAAKDFKGRPIFIPGNHDWYSGLNGLERQEDFIKDQLGKDSFLPENGCPIEKIDITDDIVLIVVDSHWYVTNWDKHPNLNDNCEFKTRARFIDEFESLIKKARGKTTIVAIHHPMFSNGPHGGQYSFGSHMSPLPVLGSLKNVIRRTGGVVNVDIQNKRYTELKDHLVTLAQENEKTIFVSGHEHTLQYLVEANIPQIVSGSGSKISATKNTGSGVFSYGAQGYARLDVFDDGSTWVRFYADENPEPVFQTEVHPADSRSIPNYKTDFPEQMTASIYSKEETDKSKGYKKLWGERYREYFSTDVTIPTVNLDTLYGGLKPVRKGGGHQSKSLRFEDPEGREYVMRALRKNAVQYIQAVVFADQYVTPDLEGTKTEALLLDGFTASHPYAPFTISELSKAVGVFYTEPRLFYVPKQSAIGKFNDDFGDEIYMIEERAADGHGDKEGFGFSDKLISTYDMLEEIRQDRDHVIDEEAYIRARLFDMVIGDWDRHQDQWRWAEFKEDGKTIYRPVPRDRDQAFSLMDDGTLMGIATFLAPPIRLLRSFEAELKDPKWFNVEPFPLDVALLTQSSKSDWDKQVKRIQDDLTDAVIDKAFLKFPKEVQDETIDVIRSKLIGRRGNLKIISDEYYKIVNKYATVRGTDQDDWFEIERLTNGSTSVKVYSIRQGERNEMFFNRTFSPEENKEIWIFGLDDDDYFEVKGSGSGRIVVRLIGGQNEDTYNVLNGKGVHIYDYRSKKSNFETNRGKRHLKDDYFTNIYDYKKIKYNSSLILPSIGANPDDGFRIGLAAQFIKNGYDGEKFTAKHQLGVQYYFATSGFDLRYNGEFKEVFNNINLGLTATFTSPNFATNFFG
;
A
#
# COMPACT_ATOMS: atom_id res chain seq x y z
N MET A 1 54.25 -18.00 -28.33
CA MET A 1 54.17 -16.52 -28.17
C MET A 1 52.73 -16.01 -28.31
N ARG A 2 52.01 -16.23 -29.43
CA ARG A 2 50.64 -15.71 -29.64
C ARG A 2 49.58 -16.08 -28.58
N PHE A 3 49.67 -17.27 -27.98
CA PHE A 3 48.76 -17.68 -26.89
C PHE A 3 49.00 -16.88 -25.60
N TYR A 4 50.27 -16.66 -25.24
CA TYR A 4 50.65 -15.84 -24.08
C TYR A 4 50.29 -14.38 -24.29
N THR A 5 50.47 -13.83 -25.50
CA THR A 5 50.06 -12.45 -25.80
C THR A 5 48.54 -12.29 -25.75
N SER A 6 47.77 -13.27 -26.24
CA SER A 6 46.31 -13.25 -26.15
C SER A 6 45.81 -13.43 -24.72
N LEU A 7 46.45 -14.31 -23.93
CA LEU A 7 46.17 -14.48 -22.51
C LEU A 7 46.49 -13.23 -21.70
N ILE A 8 47.62 -12.55 -21.99
CA ILE A 8 47.99 -11.28 -21.36
C ILE A 8 47.00 -10.17 -21.74
N ILE A 9 46.53 -10.10 -23.00
CA ILE A 9 45.50 -9.14 -23.42
C ILE A 9 44.16 -9.43 -22.72
N VAL A 10 43.76 -10.70 -22.61
CA VAL A 10 42.55 -11.09 -21.87
C VAL A 10 42.70 -10.80 -20.37
N ILE A 11 43.87 -11.08 -19.78
CA ILE A 11 44.16 -10.74 -18.37
C ILE A 11 44.16 -9.22 -18.16
N LEU A 12 44.74 -8.43 -19.07
CA LEU A 12 44.73 -6.96 -19.02
C LEU A 12 43.31 -6.39 -19.22
N PHE A 13 42.48 -7.03 -20.07
CA PHE A 13 41.05 -6.70 -20.20
C PHE A 13 40.23 -7.08 -18.96
N LEU A 14 40.58 -8.18 -18.29
CA LEU A 14 39.95 -8.59 -17.02
C LEU A 14 40.38 -7.70 -15.84
N LEU A 15 41.62 -7.21 -15.85
CA LEU A 15 42.17 -6.31 -14.81
C LEU A 15 41.63 -4.87 -14.89
N SER A 16 41.30 -4.38 -16.08
CA SER A 16 40.72 -3.03 -16.28
C SER A 16 39.21 -2.94 -15.97
N SER A 17 38.57 -4.04 -15.59
CA SER A 17 37.12 -4.12 -15.37
C SER A 17 36.71 -4.34 -13.89
N CYS A 18 37.66 -4.39 -12.95
CA CYS A 18 37.38 -4.67 -11.53
C CYS A 18 37.04 -3.40 -10.72
N ALA A 19 36.28 -3.57 -9.63
CA ALA A 19 36.04 -2.50 -8.67
C ALA A 19 37.35 -2.07 -7.97
N THR A 20 37.46 -0.77 -7.65
CA THR A 20 38.64 -0.13 -7.05
C THR A 20 38.26 0.73 -5.84
N PHE A 21 39.25 1.10 -5.02
CA PHE A 21 39.09 2.03 -3.89
C PHE A 21 39.27 3.49 -4.30
N GLN A 22 39.84 3.75 -5.49
CA GLN A 22 40.10 5.10 -6.00
C GLN A 22 38.81 5.83 -6.43
N PRO A 23 38.78 7.18 -6.40
CA PRO A 23 37.59 7.93 -6.77
C PRO A 23 37.34 7.82 -8.29
N GLN A 24 36.08 7.67 -8.67
CA GLN A 24 35.63 7.49 -10.05
C GLN A 24 34.50 8.47 -10.39
N TYR A 25 34.57 9.08 -11.58
CA TYR A 25 33.65 10.12 -12.04
C TYR A 25 33.17 9.79 -13.46
N LYS A 26 31.88 9.96 -13.75
CA LYS A 26 31.26 9.57 -15.05
C LYS A 26 31.92 10.23 -16.26
N ASP A 27 32.28 11.51 -16.15
CA ASP A 27 32.86 12.31 -17.25
C ASP A 27 34.24 12.93 -16.90
N GLY A 28 34.91 12.43 -15.86
CA GLY A 28 36.19 12.98 -15.39
C GLY A 28 36.13 14.39 -14.79
N LYS A 29 34.92 14.94 -14.58
CA LYS A 29 34.69 16.20 -13.84
C LYS A 29 34.46 15.90 -12.36
N ASN A 30 35.18 16.62 -11.50
CA ASN A 30 35.10 16.40 -10.04
C ASN A 30 34.15 17.37 -9.32
N GLN A 31 33.84 18.56 -9.87
CA GLN A 31 33.18 19.62 -9.11
C GLN A 31 32.34 20.55 -10.02
N ASP A 32 31.02 20.54 -9.85
CA ASP A 32 30.17 21.67 -10.29
C ASP A 32 30.40 22.87 -9.36
N SER A 33 30.08 24.10 -9.79
CA SER A 33 30.28 25.30 -8.97
C SER A 33 29.18 25.46 -7.93
N PHE A 34 29.50 25.27 -6.64
CA PHE A 34 28.55 25.45 -5.54
C PHE A 34 27.95 26.86 -5.55
N PRO A 35 26.61 27.01 -5.44
CA PRO A 35 25.97 28.32 -5.52
C PRO A 35 26.36 29.18 -4.31
N SER A 36 26.72 30.43 -4.58
CA SER A 36 27.09 31.41 -3.55
C SER A 36 26.04 32.51 -3.34
N ASP A 37 25.04 32.53 -4.22
CA ASP A 37 23.98 33.53 -4.33
C ASP A 37 22.60 33.02 -3.86
N ARG A 38 22.48 31.74 -3.51
CA ARG A 38 21.24 31.11 -3.01
C ARG A 38 21.19 31.08 -1.48
N THR A 39 19.98 31.22 -0.92
CA THR A 39 19.79 31.20 0.53
C THR A 39 19.63 29.76 1.03
N LEU A 40 20.57 29.31 1.87
CA LEU A 40 20.50 27.98 2.49
C LEU A 40 19.36 27.94 3.53
N VAL A 41 18.45 26.96 3.39
CA VAL A 41 17.34 26.73 4.32
C VAL A 41 17.69 25.65 5.34
N HIS A 42 18.20 24.51 4.87
CA HIS A 42 18.50 23.36 5.73
C HIS A 42 19.67 22.54 5.19
N SER A 43 20.48 21.97 6.09
CA SER A 43 21.55 21.03 5.73
C SER A 43 21.33 19.66 6.38
N VAL A 44 21.53 18.60 5.60
CA VAL A 44 21.43 17.21 6.06
C VAL A 44 22.79 16.53 5.92
N TYR A 45 23.36 16.17 7.06
CA TYR A 45 24.65 15.47 7.17
C TYR A 45 24.39 13.98 7.23
N LEU A 46 25.09 13.19 6.42
CA LEU A 46 24.80 11.78 6.17
C LEU A 46 26.02 10.92 6.52
N LEU A 47 25.85 9.94 7.41
CA LEU A 47 26.92 8.99 7.80
C LEU A 47 26.31 7.60 8.06
N GLY A 48 26.70 6.56 7.32
CA GLY A 48 26.28 5.18 7.54
C GLY A 48 27.45 4.27 7.92
N ASP A 49 27.12 3.10 8.49
CA ASP A 49 28.06 2.02 8.78
C ASP A 49 29.24 2.49 9.64
N ALA A 50 28.94 3.32 10.63
CA ALA A 50 29.89 3.91 11.55
C ALA A 50 30.19 3.00 12.77
N GLY A 51 29.54 1.84 12.86
CA GLY A 51 29.56 0.97 14.03
C GLY A 51 30.80 0.10 14.23
N TYR A 52 31.94 0.36 13.58
CA TYR A 52 33.17 -0.43 13.75
C TYR A 52 34.31 0.42 14.33
N ALA A 53 34.56 0.24 15.63
CA ALA A 53 35.70 0.82 16.33
C ALA A 53 36.26 -0.16 17.37
N ASP A 54 37.58 -0.17 17.53
CA ASP A 54 38.25 -0.80 18.68
C ASP A 54 38.01 0.03 19.94
N LEU A 55 38.06 -0.60 21.12
CA LEU A 55 37.94 0.11 22.41
C LEU A 55 38.95 1.27 22.50
N GLY A 56 38.45 2.44 22.92
CA GLY A 56 39.23 3.66 23.06
C GLY A 56 39.64 4.33 21.74
N LYS A 57 39.20 3.81 20.59
CA LYS A 57 39.42 4.42 19.28
C LYS A 57 38.11 4.88 18.65
N GLN A 58 38.23 5.75 17.65
CA GLN A 58 37.16 6.21 16.78
C GLN A 58 37.63 6.10 15.34
N SER A 59 36.71 5.84 14.40
CA SER A 59 37.07 5.81 12.97
C SER A 59 37.31 7.22 12.43
N GLN A 60 38.04 7.30 11.32
CA GLN A 60 38.31 8.57 10.65
C GLN A 60 37.02 9.21 10.15
N GLY A 61 36.11 8.43 9.56
CA GLY A 61 34.80 8.92 9.10
C GLY A 61 33.97 9.58 10.20
N VAL A 62 33.84 8.95 11.37
CA VAL A 62 33.10 9.52 12.52
C VAL A 62 33.80 10.78 13.06
N THR A 63 35.14 10.80 13.05
CA THR A 63 35.91 11.99 13.48
C THR A 63 35.64 13.19 12.57
N MET A 64 35.72 12.99 11.25
CA MET A 64 35.44 14.04 10.25
C MET A 64 33.99 14.53 10.35
N PHE A 65 33.05 13.60 10.51
CA PHE A 65 31.63 13.92 10.67
C PHE A 65 31.37 14.77 11.92
N GLY A 66 31.90 14.37 13.08
CA GLY A 66 31.76 15.14 14.32
C GLY A 66 32.36 16.54 14.24
N GLN A 67 33.48 16.71 13.55
CA GLN A 67 34.06 18.04 13.28
C GLN A 67 33.13 18.90 12.41
N ALA A 68 32.49 18.31 11.42
CA ALA A 68 31.52 19.01 10.57
C ALA A 68 30.28 19.43 11.37
N LEU A 69 29.76 18.55 12.23
CA LEU A 69 28.58 18.83 13.07
C LEU A 69 28.83 19.95 14.09
N LYS A 70 30.03 20.06 14.66
CA LYS A 70 30.38 21.17 15.57
C LYS A 70 30.25 22.55 14.92
N ASN A 71 30.48 22.63 13.62
CA ASN A 71 30.39 23.86 12.83
C ASN A 71 29.03 24.03 12.15
N ALA A 72 28.13 23.06 12.26
CA ALA A 72 26.82 23.10 11.62
C ALA A 72 25.87 24.09 12.34
N ASP A 73 24.95 24.66 11.57
CA ASP A 73 23.90 25.52 12.11
C ASP A 73 22.81 24.68 12.82
N LYS A 74 21.95 25.34 13.61
CA LYS A 74 20.78 24.70 14.23
C LYS A 74 19.75 24.19 13.20
N ASN A 75 19.68 24.82 12.01
CA ASN A 75 18.84 24.40 10.90
C ASN A 75 19.55 23.28 10.13
N SER A 76 19.81 22.17 10.82
CA SER A 76 20.50 21.02 10.25
C SER A 76 20.03 19.71 10.88
N THR A 77 20.12 18.64 10.12
CA THR A 77 19.84 17.27 10.56
C THR A 77 21.08 16.41 10.35
N ALA A 78 21.41 15.53 11.29
CA ALA A 78 22.44 14.52 11.13
C ALA A 78 21.78 13.14 11.08
N LEU A 79 21.88 12.45 9.95
CA LEU A 79 21.34 11.11 9.74
C LEU A 79 22.46 10.07 9.86
N PHE A 80 22.33 9.20 10.86
CA PHE A 80 23.14 7.99 11.01
C PHE A 80 22.41 6.83 10.30
N LEU A 81 22.90 6.45 9.12
CA LEU A 81 22.20 5.66 8.10
C LEU A 81 22.28 4.14 8.32
N GLY A 82 22.27 3.67 9.57
CA GLY A 82 22.26 2.26 9.92
C GLY A 82 23.62 1.60 10.05
N ASP A 83 23.60 0.36 10.54
CA ASP A 83 24.78 -0.40 10.95
C ASP A 83 25.60 0.36 12.01
N ASN A 84 24.87 0.86 13.00
CA ASN A 84 25.42 1.68 14.07
C ASN A 84 26.27 0.83 15.03
N ILE A 85 26.06 -0.50 15.07
CA ILE A 85 26.89 -1.41 15.87
C ILE A 85 27.21 -2.70 15.10
N TYR A 86 28.47 -2.86 14.71
CA TYR A 86 28.98 -4.15 14.23
C TYR A 86 29.30 -5.10 15.40
N GLU A 87 29.32 -6.42 15.22
CA GLU A 87 28.66 -7.13 14.12
C GLU A 87 27.21 -7.50 14.46
N LYS A 88 26.76 -7.33 15.71
CA LYS A 88 25.45 -7.86 16.15
C LYS A 88 24.64 -6.90 17.01
N GLY A 89 24.57 -5.62 16.64
CA GLY A 89 23.73 -4.67 17.37
C GLY A 89 24.10 -4.58 18.84
N LEU A 90 23.13 -4.20 19.68
CA LEU A 90 23.34 -4.09 21.12
C LEU A 90 22.89 -5.36 21.89
N PRO A 91 23.83 -6.22 22.36
CA PRO A 91 23.48 -7.47 23.03
C PRO A 91 23.02 -7.24 24.47
N LYS A 92 22.58 -8.32 25.14
CA LYS A 92 22.22 -8.30 26.58
C LYS A 92 23.43 -7.92 27.45
N LYS A 93 23.19 -7.36 28.64
CA LYS A 93 24.25 -6.92 29.57
C LYS A 93 25.24 -8.03 29.96
N SER A 94 24.82 -9.30 29.93
CA SER A 94 25.66 -10.45 30.26
C SER A 94 26.56 -10.93 29.12
N SER A 95 26.42 -10.39 27.90
CA SER A 95 27.26 -10.78 26.75
C SER A 95 28.66 -10.16 26.88
N PRO A 96 29.73 -10.92 26.57
CA PRO A 96 31.09 -10.40 26.59
C PRO A 96 31.33 -9.30 25.54
N GLU A 97 30.51 -9.24 24.49
CA GLU A 97 30.58 -8.21 23.45
C GLU A 97 29.92 -6.88 23.84
N ARG A 98 29.18 -6.84 24.97
CA ARG A 98 28.42 -5.65 25.40
C ARG A 98 29.28 -4.39 25.49
N THR A 99 30.44 -4.47 26.14
CA THR A 99 31.33 -3.31 26.33
C THR A 99 31.81 -2.72 25.00
N VAL A 100 32.11 -3.58 24.02
CA VAL A 100 32.56 -3.15 22.69
C VAL A 100 31.39 -2.56 21.90
N ALA A 101 30.19 -3.15 22.01
CA ALA A 101 28.98 -2.64 21.37
C ALA A 101 28.60 -1.25 21.89
N GLU A 102 28.62 -1.04 23.21
CA GLU A 102 28.38 0.27 23.83
C GLU A 102 29.43 1.30 23.39
N HIS A 103 30.72 0.94 23.38
CA HIS A 103 31.78 1.83 22.87
C HIS A 103 31.52 2.29 21.43
N ARG A 104 31.12 1.36 20.56
CA ARG A 104 30.87 1.62 19.12
C ARG A 104 29.73 2.60 18.88
N ILE A 105 28.64 2.49 19.63
CA ILE A 105 27.55 3.48 19.53
C ILE A 105 27.91 4.77 20.26
N GLN A 106 28.64 4.71 21.40
CA GLN A 106 29.01 5.89 22.17
C GLN A 106 29.88 6.86 21.37
N VAL A 107 30.86 6.38 20.58
CA VAL A 107 31.69 7.27 19.76
C VAL A 107 30.90 8.03 18.69
N GLN A 108 29.76 7.49 18.25
CA GLN A 108 28.85 8.17 17.32
C GLN A 108 27.97 9.18 18.04
N ILE A 109 27.42 8.81 19.21
CA ILE A 109 26.67 9.72 20.08
C ILE A 109 27.54 10.92 20.48
N ASP A 110 28.79 10.68 20.89
CA ASP A 110 29.73 11.74 21.27
C ASP A 110 30.04 12.69 20.10
N ALA A 111 30.05 12.20 18.85
CA ALA A 111 30.21 13.03 17.67
C ALA A 111 29.01 13.96 17.41
N ALA A 112 27.81 13.56 17.84
CA ALA A 112 26.58 14.34 17.74
C ALA A 112 26.25 15.16 19.00
N LYS A 113 26.93 14.93 20.12
CA LYS A 113 26.55 15.48 21.42
C LYS A 113 26.52 17.02 21.49
N ASP A 114 27.46 17.67 20.82
CA ASP A 114 27.55 19.14 20.74
C ASP A 114 26.88 19.71 19.47
N PHE A 115 26.20 18.86 18.69
CA PHE A 115 25.51 19.29 17.47
C PHE A 115 24.27 20.13 17.85
N LYS A 116 24.15 21.31 17.23
CA LYS A 116 23.02 22.23 17.48
C LYS A 116 21.73 21.84 16.77
N GLY A 117 21.83 21.01 15.74
CA GLY A 117 20.70 20.50 14.97
C GLY A 117 20.15 19.20 15.55
N ARG A 118 19.42 18.45 14.73
CA ARG A 118 18.74 17.21 15.15
C ARG A 118 19.50 15.96 14.71
N PRO A 119 20.09 15.15 15.61
CA PRO A 119 20.62 13.84 15.27
C PRO A 119 19.50 12.79 15.21
N ILE A 120 19.53 11.93 14.18
CA ILE A 120 18.59 10.84 13.98
C ILE A 120 19.38 9.60 13.54
N PHE A 121 19.22 8.51 14.27
CA PHE A 121 19.77 7.21 13.96
C PHE A 121 18.69 6.33 13.33
N ILE A 122 19.04 5.60 12.27
CA ILE A 122 18.16 4.59 11.67
C ILE A 122 18.82 3.22 11.82
N PRO A 123 18.07 2.11 11.89
CA PRO A 123 18.65 0.78 11.95
C PRO A 123 19.17 0.27 10.60
N GLY A 124 20.27 -0.48 10.66
CA GLY A 124 20.75 -1.35 9.58
C GLY A 124 20.64 -2.84 9.93
N ASN A 125 21.05 -3.72 9.01
CA ASN A 125 20.92 -5.16 9.24
C ASN A 125 21.76 -5.66 10.42
N HIS A 126 22.93 -5.08 10.69
CA HIS A 126 23.75 -5.48 11.83
C HIS A 126 23.12 -5.11 13.17
N ASP A 127 22.36 -4.02 13.22
CA ASP A 127 21.63 -3.60 14.44
C ASP A 127 20.54 -4.64 14.81
N TRP A 128 19.91 -5.24 13.80
CA TRP A 128 18.89 -6.28 13.95
C TRP A 128 19.42 -7.66 14.38
N TYR A 129 20.72 -7.94 14.26
CA TYR A 129 21.25 -9.29 14.51
C TYR A 129 21.25 -9.71 16.00
N SER A 130 20.94 -8.80 16.93
CA SER A 130 20.59 -9.13 18.32
C SER A 130 19.08 -9.38 18.54
N GLY A 131 18.29 -9.42 17.46
CA GLY A 131 16.83 -9.51 17.48
C GLY A 131 16.16 -8.19 17.86
N LEU A 132 14.81 -8.16 17.85
CA LEU A 132 14.00 -6.98 18.19
C LEU A 132 14.33 -6.42 19.57
N ASN A 133 14.41 -7.29 20.59
CA ASN A 133 14.87 -6.88 21.93
C ASN A 133 16.25 -6.18 21.92
N GLY A 134 17.14 -6.52 20.97
CA GLY A 134 18.44 -5.86 20.81
C GLY A 134 18.34 -4.51 20.14
N LEU A 135 17.45 -4.40 19.16
CA LEU A 135 17.09 -3.16 18.51
C LEU A 135 16.48 -2.17 19.51
N GLU A 136 15.49 -2.60 20.29
CA GLU A 136 14.86 -1.81 21.36
C GLU A 136 15.90 -1.32 22.39
N ARG A 137 16.80 -2.20 22.85
CA ARG A 137 17.88 -1.79 23.76
C ARG A 137 18.78 -0.72 23.14
N GLN A 138 19.02 -0.78 21.83
CA GLN A 138 19.85 0.18 21.11
C GLN A 138 19.13 1.52 20.95
N GLU A 139 17.85 1.48 20.60
CA GLU A 139 16.94 2.62 20.57
C GLU A 139 16.93 3.34 21.93
N ASP A 140 16.67 2.62 23.03
CA ASP A 140 16.68 3.15 24.40
C ASP A 140 18.03 3.80 24.73
N PHE A 141 19.14 3.12 24.41
CA PHE A 141 20.49 3.60 24.71
C PHE A 141 20.80 4.94 24.02
N ILE A 142 20.30 5.15 22.81
CA ILE A 142 20.50 6.40 22.05
C ILE A 142 19.55 7.48 22.58
N LYS A 143 18.28 7.15 22.80
CA LYS A 143 17.26 8.09 23.33
C LYS A 143 17.63 8.63 24.70
N ASP A 144 18.17 7.80 25.58
CA ASP A 144 18.62 8.20 26.93
C ASP A 144 19.68 9.30 26.90
N GLN A 145 20.45 9.42 25.81
CA GLN A 145 21.56 10.36 25.69
C GLN A 145 21.28 11.56 24.78
N LEU A 146 20.50 11.38 23.71
CA LEU A 146 20.24 12.40 22.70
C LEU A 146 18.81 12.94 22.74
N GLY A 147 17.93 12.35 23.55
CA GLY A 147 16.53 12.73 23.69
C GLY A 147 15.59 11.84 22.89
N LYS A 148 14.28 12.09 23.04
CA LYS A 148 13.26 11.39 22.25
C LYS A 148 13.42 11.70 20.75
N ASP A 149 12.98 10.78 19.91
CA ASP A 149 13.02 10.89 18.45
C ASP A 149 14.43 10.94 17.82
N SER A 150 15.46 10.53 18.56
CA SER A 150 16.85 10.41 18.06
C SER A 150 17.15 9.05 17.42
N PHE A 151 16.24 8.08 17.49
CA PHE A 151 16.34 6.79 16.82
C PHE A 151 14.98 6.48 16.17
N LEU A 152 14.96 6.32 14.85
CA LEU A 152 13.73 6.18 14.07
C LEU A 152 13.88 5.11 12.97
N PRO A 153 12.80 4.38 12.61
CA PRO A 153 11.49 4.45 13.25
C PRO A 153 11.50 3.81 14.64
N GLU A 154 10.63 4.28 15.53
CA GLU A 154 10.54 3.75 16.90
C GLU A 154 9.91 2.35 16.95
N ASN A 155 10.13 1.61 18.05
CA ASN A 155 9.49 0.34 18.37
C ASN A 155 9.69 -0.79 17.33
N GLY A 156 10.73 -0.69 16.50
CA GLY A 156 10.97 -1.63 15.40
C GLY A 156 9.93 -1.55 14.28
N CYS A 157 9.23 -0.42 14.15
CA CYS A 157 8.27 -0.18 13.08
C CYS A 157 8.95 0.16 11.74
N PRO A 158 8.24 -0.01 10.61
CA PRO A 158 8.89 0.08 9.30
C PRO A 158 9.11 1.49 8.76
N ILE A 159 8.34 2.48 9.20
CA ILE A 159 8.32 3.80 8.57
C ILE A 159 7.93 4.89 9.56
N GLU A 160 8.55 6.06 9.39
CA GLU A 160 8.20 7.27 10.12
C GLU A 160 8.39 8.51 9.25
N LYS A 161 7.53 9.53 9.44
CA LYS A 161 7.57 10.78 8.69
C LYS A 161 7.89 11.95 9.62
N ILE A 162 8.80 12.81 9.19
CA ILE A 162 9.19 14.04 9.89
C ILE A 162 9.05 15.21 8.93
N ASP A 163 8.23 16.22 9.29
CA ASP A 163 8.25 17.52 8.62
C ASP A 163 9.47 18.32 9.16
N ILE A 164 10.47 18.56 8.31
CA ILE A 164 11.63 19.39 8.67
C ILE A 164 11.25 20.86 8.57
N THR A 165 10.56 21.23 7.48
CA THR A 165 9.92 22.52 7.26
C THR A 165 8.62 22.30 6.47
N ASP A 166 7.89 23.37 6.15
CA ASP A 166 6.70 23.28 5.29
C ASP A 166 7.02 22.75 3.88
N ASP A 167 8.26 22.90 3.40
CA ASP A 167 8.70 22.49 2.05
C ASP A 167 9.73 21.34 2.05
N ILE A 168 10.10 20.80 3.22
CA ILE A 168 11.08 19.71 3.35
C ILE A 168 10.53 18.61 4.25
N VAL A 169 10.44 17.39 3.72
CA VAL A 169 9.97 16.20 4.44
C VAL A 169 11.07 15.15 4.47
N LEU A 170 11.25 14.51 5.61
CA LEU A 170 12.07 13.32 5.79
C LEU A 170 11.16 12.12 6.04
N ILE A 171 11.32 11.06 5.24
CA ILE A 171 10.69 9.76 5.44
C ILE A 171 11.78 8.78 5.82
N VAL A 172 11.71 8.22 7.02
CA VAL A 172 12.66 7.22 7.52
C VAL A 172 12.06 5.84 7.32
N VAL A 173 12.83 4.92 6.74
CA VAL A 173 12.39 3.55 6.42
C VAL A 173 13.35 2.51 7.00
N ASP A 174 12.83 1.60 7.83
CA ASP A 174 13.53 0.38 8.21
C ASP A 174 13.41 -0.66 7.08
N SER A 175 14.36 -0.60 6.16
CA SER A 175 14.49 -1.61 5.10
C SER A 175 14.69 -3.05 5.61
N HIS A 176 15.32 -3.24 6.78
CA HIS A 176 15.59 -4.59 7.29
C HIS A 176 14.33 -5.27 7.81
N TRP A 177 13.40 -4.50 8.36
CA TRP A 177 12.04 -4.95 8.68
C TRP A 177 11.38 -5.62 7.47
N TYR A 178 11.48 -5.01 6.28
CA TYR A 178 10.81 -5.52 5.08
C TYR A 178 11.47 -6.80 4.54
N VAL A 179 12.81 -6.86 4.52
CA VAL A 179 13.53 -8.01 3.94
C VAL A 179 13.69 -9.20 4.91
N THR A 180 13.44 -8.98 6.21
CA THR A 180 13.52 -10.03 7.24
C THR A 180 12.43 -11.09 7.08
N ASN A 181 12.77 -12.34 7.40
CA ASN A 181 11.78 -13.41 7.50
C ASN A 181 11.04 -13.32 8.84
N TRP A 182 9.80 -12.84 8.81
CA TRP A 182 8.96 -12.59 9.99
C TRP A 182 8.63 -13.85 10.78
N ASP A 183 8.62 -15.02 10.15
CA ASP A 183 8.40 -16.31 10.84
C ASP A 183 9.46 -16.61 11.92
N LYS A 184 10.63 -15.96 11.84
CA LYS A 184 11.71 -16.09 12.84
C LYS A 184 11.61 -15.07 13.98
N HIS A 185 10.65 -14.15 13.90
CA HIS A 185 10.47 -13.03 14.83
C HIS A 185 9.00 -13.01 15.27
N PRO A 186 8.59 -13.88 16.21
CA PRO A 186 7.18 -14.01 16.59
C PRO A 186 6.62 -12.77 17.30
N ASN A 187 7.48 -11.87 17.80
CA ASN A 187 7.12 -10.57 18.39
C ASN A 187 7.24 -9.40 17.40
N LEU A 188 7.38 -9.69 16.11
CA LEU A 188 7.48 -8.63 15.12
C LEU A 188 6.14 -7.91 15.03
N ASN A 189 6.19 -6.58 15.00
CA ASN A 189 5.04 -5.69 14.87
C ASN A 189 4.09 -5.65 16.07
N ASP A 190 4.37 -6.31 17.20
CA ASP A 190 3.51 -6.27 18.40
C ASP A 190 3.14 -4.81 18.72
N ASN A 191 4.16 -3.95 18.83
CA ASN A 191 4.03 -2.51 19.12
C ASN A 191 3.89 -1.61 17.87
N CYS A 192 3.46 -2.13 16.72
CA CYS A 192 3.35 -1.38 15.46
C CYS A 192 1.96 -1.49 14.84
N GLU A 193 1.43 -0.38 14.32
CA GLU A 193 0.20 -0.38 13.50
C GLU A 193 0.37 -1.18 12.19
N PHE A 194 1.61 -1.30 11.69
CA PHE A 194 1.95 -1.94 10.43
C PHE A 194 2.07 -3.46 10.57
N LYS A 195 0.95 -4.18 10.53
CA LYS A 195 0.96 -5.65 10.65
C LYS A 195 1.27 -6.38 9.32
N THR A 196 1.31 -5.70 8.17
CA THR A 196 1.60 -6.30 6.85
C THR A 196 2.51 -5.43 5.98
N ARG A 197 3.27 -6.06 5.08
CA ARG A 197 4.09 -5.35 4.07
C ARG A 197 3.25 -4.49 3.14
N ALA A 198 2.05 -4.95 2.79
CA ALA A 198 1.12 -4.19 1.95
C ALA A 198 0.72 -2.87 2.62
N ARG A 199 0.38 -2.89 3.92
CA ARG A 199 0.07 -1.67 4.68
C ARG A 199 1.25 -0.69 4.74
N PHE A 200 2.50 -1.18 4.83
CA PHE A 200 3.69 -0.34 4.71
C PHE A 200 3.80 0.33 3.33
N ILE A 201 3.57 -0.41 2.24
CA ILE A 201 3.58 0.15 0.88
C ILE A 201 2.47 1.19 0.71
N ASP A 202 1.26 0.92 1.20
CA ASP A 202 0.13 1.85 1.19
C ASP A 202 0.49 3.16 1.94
N GLU A 203 1.18 3.05 3.09
CA GLU A 203 1.62 4.22 3.86
C GLU A 203 2.72 4.99 3.13
N PHE A 204 3.74 4.31 2.60
CA PHE A 204 4.80 4.97 1.84
C PHE A 204 4.22 5.74 0.64
N GLU A 205 3.32 5.11 -0.13
CA GLU A 205 2.57 5.77 -1.21
C GLU A 205 1.82 7.00 -0.67
N SER A 206 1.10 6.87 0.44
CA SER A 206 0.40 8.00 1.05
C SER A 206 1.34 9.13 1.43
N LEU A 207 2.51 8.85 1.99
CA LEU A 207 3.48 9.85 2.43
C LEU A 207 4.11 10.59 1.24
N ILE A 208 4.50 9.87 0.19
CA ILE A 208 5.01 10.48 -1.05
C ILE A 208 3.94 11.38 -1.69
N LYS A 209 2.68 10.92 -1.78
CA LYS A 209 1.57 11.73 -2.28
C LYS A 209 1.36 13.01 -1.47
N LYS A 210 1.42 12.89 -0.14
CA LYS A 210 1.28 14.02 0.79
C LYS A 210 2.43 15.02 0.68
N ALA A 211 3.60 14.60 0.19
CA ALA A 211 4.81 15.40 0.04
C ALA A 211 5.05 15.94 -1.39
N ARG A 212 4.13 15.71 -2.34
CA ARG A 212 4.24 16.23 -3.72
C ARG A 212 4.51 17.73 -3.75
N GLY A 213 5.57 18.12 -4.47
CA GLY A 213 6.01 19.51 -4.59
C GLY A 213 6.87 20.01 -3.43
N LYS A 214 7.21 19.14 -2.47
CA LYS A 214 8.21 19.37 -1.42
C LYS A 214 9.49 18.60 -1.74
N THR A 215 10.63 19.07 -1.24
CA THR A 215 11.85 18.28 -1.21
C THR A 215 11.67 17.12 -0.24
N THR A 216 11.67 15.89 -0.74
CA THR A 216 11.44 14.68 0.06
C THR A 216 12.71 13.87 0.15
N ILE A 217 13.22 13.69 1.36
CA ILE A 217 14.40 12.88 1.64
C ILE A 217 13.91 11.55 2.20
N VAL A 218 14.25 10.43 1.55
CA VAL A 218 13.93 9.09 2.03
C VAL A 218 15.21 8.47 2.60
N ALA A 219 15.30 8.38 3.93
CA ALA A 219 16.41 7.76 4.63
C ALA A 219 16.16 6.27 4.83
N ILE A 220 17.00 5.44 4.21
CA ILE A 220 16.83 3.99 4.20
C ILE A 220 18.21 3.32 4.19
N HIS A 221 18.46 2.38 5.10
CA HIS A 221 19.78 1.76 5.23
C HIS A 221 20.22 1.05 3.93
N HIS A 222 19.37 0.18 3.39
CA HIS A 222 19.63 -0.56 2.15
C HIS A 222 19.38 0.33 0.90
N PRO A 223 20.40 0.60 0.05
CA PRO A 223 20.30 1.53 -1.09
C PRO A 223 19.46 0.99 -2.25
N MET A 224 18.63 1.85 -2.87
CA MET A 224 17.84 1.45 -4.04
C MET A 224 18.72 1.16 -5.27
N PHE A 225 19.82 1.91 -5.39
CA PHE A 225 20.81 1.74 -6.46
C PHE A 225 22.21 1.67 -5.85
N SER A 226 23.04 0.73 -6.32
CA SER A 226 24.42 0.62 -5.82
C SER A 226 25.38 0.05 -6.86
N ASN A 227 26.58 0.64 -6.88
CA ASN A 227 27.77 0.19 -7.59
C ASN A 227 28.83 -0.43 -6.65
N GLY A 228 28.42 -0.85 -5.45
CA GLY A 228 29.25 -1.55 -4.47
C GLY A 228 29.09 -3.08 -4.51
N PRO A 229 29.70 -3.81 -3.55
CA PRO A 229 29.61 -5.26 -3.46
C PRO A 229 28.19 -5.82 -3.31
N HIS A 230 27.28 -5.15 -2.58
CA HIS A 230 25.89 -5.59 -2.46
C HIS A 230 25.08 -5.33 -3.75
N GLY A 231 25.54 -4.38 -4.57
CA GLY A 231 25.14 -4.19 -5.97
C GLY A 231 25.80 -5.15 -6.97
N GLY A 232 26.69 -6.05 -6.51
CA GLY A 232 27.34 -7.07 -7.34
C GLY A 232 28.63 -6.63 -8.04
N GLN A 233 29.26 -5.54 -7.59
CA GLN A 233 30.56 -5.07 -8.07
C GLN A 233 31.69 -5.51 -7.13
N TYR A 234 32.65 -6.30 -7.64
CA TYR A 234 33.69 -6.92 -6.81
C TYR A 234 35.10 -6.51 -7.24
N SER A 235 36.00 -6.43 -6.26
CA SER A 235 37.42 -6.17 -6.51
C SER A 235 38.13 -7.40 -7.09
N PHE A 236 39.29 -7.19 -7.70
CA PHE A 236 40.15 -8.30 -8.13
C PHE A 236 40.48 -9.24 -6.95
N GLY A 237 40.79 -8.68 -5.78
CA GLY A 237 41.07 -9.47 -4.57
C GLY A 237 39.90 -10.37 -4.14
N SER A 238 38.66 -9.90 -4.30
CA SER A 238 37.47 -10.70 -4.05
C SER A 238 37.37 -11.89 -5.01
N HIS A 239 37.68 -11.71 -6.29
CA HIS A 239 37.72 -12.82 -7.25
C HIS A 239 38.81 -13.85 -6.93
N MET A 240 39.90 -13.43 -6.29
CA MET A 240 41.00 -14.30 -5.89
C MET A 240 40.74 -15.07 -4.58
N SER A 241 39.68 -14.75 -3.83
CA SER A 241 39.41 -15.32 -2.49
C SER A 241 38.10 -16.14 -2.46
N PRO A 242 38.09 -17.39 -1.94
CA PRO A 242 39.22 -18.08 -1.30
C PRO A 242 40.30 -18.56 -2.29
N LEU A 243 39.96 -18.76 -3.57
CA LEU A 243 40.86 -19.06 -4.69
C LEU A 243 40.28 -18.50 -6.00
N PRO A 244 41.07 -18.20 -7.05
CA PRO A 244 40.63 -17.47 -8.27
C PRO A 244 39.35 -17.97 -8.97
N VAL A 245 39.16 -19.30 -9.04
CA VAL A 245 37.97 -19.91 -9.66
C VAL A 245 36.79 -19.98 -8.68
N LEU A 246 37.05 -20.36 -7.42
CA LEU A 246 36.02 -20.48 -6.40
C LEU A 246 35.49 -19.12 -5.93
N GLY A 247 36.36 -18.12 -5.82
CA GLY A 247 36.02 -16.73 -5.52
C GLY A 247 35.19 -16.11 -6.64
N SER A 248 35.58 -16.34 -7.89
CA SER A 248 34.76 -15.94 -9.05
C SER A 248 33.40 -16.64 -9.08
N LEU A 249 33.35 -17.96 -8.83
CA LEU A 249 32.09 -18.71 -8.74
C LEU A 249 31.21 -18.19 -7.60
N LYS A 250 31.79 -17.92 -6.42
CA LYS A 250 31.11 -17.30 -5.28
C LYS A 250 30.50 -15.95 -5.66
N ASN A 251 31.27 -15.09 -6.33
CA ASN A 251 30.80 -13.77 -6.76
C ASN A 251 29.70 -13.86 -7.81
N VAL A 252 29.78 -14.81 -8.75
CA VAL A 252 28.72 -15.07 -9.74
C VAL A 252 27.46 -15.56 -9.04
N ILE A 253 27.54 -16.57 -8.16
CA ILE A 253 26.40 -17.10 -7.41
C ILE A 253 25.74 -16.00 -6.57
N ARG A 254 26.54 -15.18 -5.88
CA ARG A 254 26.03 -14.06 -5.08
C ARG A 254 25.31 -13.03 -5.96
N ARG A 255 25.91 -12.66 -7.10
CA ARG A 255 25.35 -11.70 -8.06
C ARG A 255 24.10 -12.21 -8.79
N THR A 256 23.95 -13.51 -9.05
CA THR A 256 22.83 -14.04 -9.85
C THR A 256 21.79 -14.81 -9.03
N GLY A 257 22.13 -15.27 -7.83
CA GLY A 257 21.32 -16.21 -7.07
C GLY A 257 20.35 -15.60 -6.07
N GLY A 258 20.50 -14.32 -5.71
CA GLY A 258 19.60 -13.65 -4.74
C GLY A 258 19.53 -14.32 -3.36
N VAL A 259 20.52 -15.16 -3.03
CA VAL A 259 20.51 -16.06 -1.85
C VAL A 259 20.70 -15.29 -0.54
N VAL A 260 21.38 -14.15 -0.60
CA VAL A 260 21.67 -13.31 0.57
C VAL A 260 20.63 -12.20 0.64
N ASN A 261 19.91 -12.09 1.75
CA ASN A 261 18.81 -11.12 1.91
C ASN A 261 19.24 -9.64 1.93
N VAL A 262 20.51 -9.37 2.19
CA VAL A 262 21.10 -8.02 2.18
C VAL A 262 21.68 -7.60 0.82
N ASP A 263 21.56 -8.44 -0.22
CA ASP A 263 21.99 -8.09 -1.58
C ASP A 263 20.79 -7.69 -2.44
N ILE A 264 20.96 -6.71 -3.34
CA ILE A 264 19.87 -6.11 -4.16
C ILE A 264 19.12 -7.16 -5.01
N GLN A 265 19.78 -8.29 -5.33
CA GLN A 265 19.20 -9.36 -6.13
C GLN A 265 18.30 -10.31 -5.33
N ASN A 266 18.20 -10.14 -4.00
CA ASN A 266 17.27 -10.90 -3.19
C ASN A 266 15.83 -10.55 -3.55
N LYS A 267 14.97 -11.56 -3.65
CA LYS A 267 13.55 -11.40 -3.98
C LYS A 267 12.83 -10.32 -3.15
N ARG A 268 13.00 -10.31 -1.81
CA ARG A 268 12.31 -9.34 -0.94
C ARG A 268 12.90 -7.94 -1.04
N TYR A 269 14.20 -7.84 -1.27
CA TYR A 269 14.85 -6.56 -1.47
C TYR A 269 14.49 -5.98 -2.85
N THR A 270 14.49 -6.79 -3.91
CA THR A 270 13.97 -6.40 -5.22
C THR A 270 12.52 -5.92 -5.13
N GLU A 271 11.64 -6.66 -4.44
CA GLU A 271 10.25 -6.26 -4.22
C GLU A 271 10.14 -4.90 -3.49
N LEU A 272 10.92 -4.69 -2.42
CA LEU A 272 10.99 -3.39 -1.73
C LEU A 272 11.44 -2.28 -2.68
N LYS A 273 12.57 -2.49 -3.35
CA LYS A 273 13.21 -1.51 -4.22
C LYS A 273 12.27 -1.10 -5.36
N ASP A 274 11.72 -2.07 -6.08
CA ASP A 274 10.88 -1.82 -7.25
C ASP A 274 9.62 -1.03 -6.86
N HIS A 275 9.00 -1.34 -5.72
CA HIS A 275 7.86 -0.56 -5.22
C HIS A 275 8.26 0.85 -4.76
N LEU A 276 9.28 1.00 -3.91
CA LEU A 276 9.66 2.31 -3.38
C LEU A 276 10.17 3.26 -4.48
N VAL A 277 10.97 2.75 -5.42
CA VAL A 277 11.47 3.52 -6.58
C VAL A 277 10.32 3.94 -7.47
N THR A 278 9.33 3.07 -7.70
CA THR A 278 8.17 3.42 -8.54
C THR A 278 7.31 4.49 -7.87
N LEU A 279 7.00 4.32 -6.58
CA LEU A 279 6.20 5.27 -5.82
C LEU A 279 6.89 6.62 -5.64
N ALA A 280 8.20 6.63 -5.39
CA ALA A 280 8.99 7.86 -5.23
C ALA A 280 8.93 8.79 -6.45
N GLN A 281 8.70 8.25 -7.65
CA GLN A 281 8.59 9.04 -8.88
C GLN A 281 7.30 9.87 -8.96
N GLU A 282 6.31 9.62 -8.08
CA GLU A 282 5.14 10.50 -7.97
C GLU A 282 5.48 11.88 -7.38
N ASN A 283 6.66 12.06 -6.77
CA ASN A 283 7.17 13.35 -6.35
C ASN A 283 8.54 13.61 -6.98
N GLU A 284 8.61 14.60 -7.87
CA GLU A 284 9.79 14.92 -8.69
C GLU A 284 11.05 15.26 -7.88
N LYS A 285 10.89 15.71 -6.62
CA LYS A 285 11.98 16.11 -5.73
C LYS A 285 12.27 15.08 -4.63
N THR A 286 12.17 13.79 -4.96
CA THR A 286 12.49 12.70 -4.02
C THR A 286 13.95 12.28 -4.13
N ILE A 287 14.66 12.21 -3.00
CA ILE A 287 16.08 11.82 -2.91
C ILE A 287 16.20 10.66 -1.93
N PHE A 288 16.79 9.54 -2.35
CA PHE A 288 17.15 8.46 -1.42
C PHE A 288 18.54 8.69 -0.82
N VAL A 289 18.66 8.47 0.50
CA VAL A 289 19.92 8.51 1.24
C VAL A 289 20.12 7.21 2.02
N SER A 290 21.30 6.59 1.88
CA SER A 290 21.54 5.23 2.39
C SER A 290 22.97 4.98 2.89
N GLY A 291 23.12 3.95 3.72
CA GLY A 291 24.40 3.38 4.15
C GLY A 291 24.66 2.06 3.42
N HIS A 292 24.88 0.99 4.19
CA HIS A 292 25.02 -0.44 3.85
C HIS A 292 26.22 -0.80 2.97
N GLU A 293 26.43 -0.01 1.92
CA GLU A 293 27.59 -0.12 1.05
C GLU A 293 28.73 0.70 1.65
N HIS A 294 29.87 0.04 1.92
CA HIS A 294 31.05 0.66 2.55
C HIS A 294 31.81 1.61 1.62
N THR A 295 31.10 2.57 1.05
CA THR A 295 31.53 3.44 -0.05
C THR A 295 30.76 4.76 0.00
N LEU A 296 31.29 5.77 -0.68
CA LEU A 296 30.58 7.01 -1.01
C LEU A 296 30.13 6.93 -2.47
N GLN A 297 28.85 7.16 -2.77
CA GLN A 297 28.34 7.13 -4.15
C GLN A 297 27.25 8.16 -4.40
N TYR A 298 27.21 8.70 -5.60
CA TYR A 298 26.07 9.43 -6.15
C TYR A 298 25.62 8.74 -7.44
N LEU A 299 24.38 8.27 -7.46
CA LEU A 299 23.75 7.60 -8.60
C LEU A 299 22.46 8.31 -8.96
N VAL A 300 22.10 8.30 -10.24
CA VAL A 300 20.81 8.79 -10.72
C VAL A 300 20.22 7.74 -11.66
N GLU A 301 19.13 7.12 -11.24
CA GLU A 301 18.41 6.08 -11.98
C GLU A 301 16.91 6.33 -11.87
N ALA A 302 16.17 6.13 -12.97
CA ALA A 302 14.74 6.46 -13.05
C ALA A 302 14.42 7.91 -12.59
N ASN A 303 15.29 8.87 -12.93
CA ASN A 303 15.23 10.27 -12.49
C ASN A 303 15.28 10.50 -10.98
N ILE A 304 15.62 9.47 -10.20
CA ILE A 304 15.73 9.55 -8.75
C ILE A 304 17.20 9.59 -8.34
N PRO A 305 17.64 10.63 -7.63
CA PRO A 305 18.95 10.67 -7.01
C PRO A 305 19.06 9.71 -5.81
N GLN A 306 20.15 8.93 -5.79
CA GLN A 306 20.56 8.10 -4.66
C GLN A 306 21.93 8.55 -4.16
N ILE A 307 21.98 8.92 -2.89
CA ILE A 307 23.21 9.24 -2.17
C ILE A 307 23.53 8.06 -1.25
N VAL A 308 24.70 7.45 -1.44
CA VAL A 308 25.21 6.39 -0.57
C VAL A 308 26.37 6.98 0.23
N SER A 309 26.26 6.94 1.55
CA SER A 309 27.27 7.45 2.48
C SER A 309 27.59 6.43 3.57
N GLY A 310 27.83 5.17 3.19
CA GLY A 310 27.99 4.04 4.11
C GLY A 310 29.43 3.71 4.50
N SER A 311 30.39 4.63 4.39
CA SER A 311 31.80 4.37 4.71
C SER A 311 32.28 5.04 6.00
N GLY A 312 31.41 5.16 7.01
CA GLY A 312 31.75 5.83 8.26
C GLY A 312 32.86 5.13 9.07
N SER A 313 33.00 3.81 8.96
CA SER A 313 34.03 3.04 9.67
C SER A 313 34.72 1.93 8.87
N LYS A 314 34.09 1.46 7.79
CA LYS A 314 34.61 0.43 6.88
C LYS A 314 34.68 0.94 5.45
N ILE A 315 35.48 0.28 4.62
CA ILE A 315 35.60 0.59 3.18
C ILE A 315 35.48 -0.67 2.32
N SER A 316 34.94 -0.51 1.12
CA SER A 316 34.84 -1.53 0.08
C SER A 316 35.24 -0.94 -1.28
N ALA A 317 35.63 -1.81 -2.20
CA ALA A 317 35.87 -1.41 -3.57
C ALA A 317 34.55 -1.17 -4.31
N THR A 318 34.50 -0.16 -5.17
CA THR A 318 33.33 0.21 -5.99
C THR A 318 33.72 0.35 -7.46
N LYS A 319 32.75 0.21 -8.36
CA LYS A 319 32.93 0.44 -9.80
C LYS A 319 31.87 1.37 -10.33
N ASN A 320 32.24 2.59 -10.69
CA ASN A 320 31.26 3.53 -11.24
C ASN A 320 30.81 3.08 -12.63
N THR A 321 29.56 2.62 -12.76
CA THR A 321 28.99 2.08 -14.00
C THR A 321 27.50 2.39 -14.08
N GLY A 322 26.92 2.32 -15.28
CA GLY A 322 25.48 2.50 -15.49
C GLY A 322 24.99 3.89 -15.07
N SER A 323 24.09 3.91 -14.08
CA SER A 323 23.48 5.09 -13.46
C SER A 323 24.42 5.86 -12.52
N GLY A 324 25.60 5.33 -12.22
CA GLY A 324 26.57 5.98 -11.34
C GLY A 324 27.17 7.27 -11.92
N VAL A 325 27.19 8.32 -11.11
CA VAL A 325 27.80 9.63 -11.42
C VAL A 325 29.15 9.75 -10.72
N PHE A 326 29.20 9.40 -9.43
CA PHE A 326 30.40 9.39 -8.60
C PHE A 326 30.45 8.14 -7.72
N SER A 327 31.64 7.56 -7.55
CA SER A 327 31.86 6.56 -6.50
C SER A 327 33.27 6.59 -5.92
N TYR A 328 33.41 6.34 -4.61
CA TYR A 328 34.68 6.32 -3.91
C TYR A 328 34.71 5.32 -2.75
N GLY A 329 35.75 4.49 -2.67
CA GLY A 329 35.94 3.49 -1.62
C GLY A 329 36.81 3.98 -0.47
N ALA A 330 36.48 5.14 0.11
CA ALA A 330 37.23 5.77 1.20
C ALA A 330 36.32 6.12 2.39
N GLN A 331 36.89 6.28 3.59
CA GLN A 331 36.11 6.72 4.75
C GLN A 331 35.73 8.19 4.62
N GLY A 332 34.48 8.51 4.95
CA GLY A 332 33.96 9.86 4.78
C GLY A 332 32.48 9.98 5.08
N TYR A 333 31.91 11.12 4.67
CA TYR A 333 30.50 11.45 4.85
C TYR A 333 29.99 12.31 3.69
N ALA A 334 28.67 12.46 3.58
CA ALA A 334 28.02 13.34 2.62
C ALA A 334 27.21 14.46 3.32
N ARG A 335 27.05 15.59 2.65
CA ARG A 335 26.18 16.70 3.07
C ARG A 335 25.26 17.06 1.91
N LEU A 336 23.95 17.07 2.19
CA LEU A 336 22.89 17.52 1.28
C LEU A 336 22.37 18.87 1.78
N ASP A 337 22.39 19.88 0.92
CA ASP A 337 21.91 21.24 1.21
C ASP A 337 20.64 21.53 0.43
N VAL A 338 19.66 22.14 1.09
CA VAL A 338 18.38 22.57 0.50
C VAL A 338 18.27 24.09 0.58
N PHE A 339 17.96 24.73 -0.56
CA PHE A 339 17.85 26.18 -0.68
C PHE A 339 16.39 26.66 -0.74
N ASP A 340 16.18 27.97 -0.56
CA ASP A 340 14.86 28.63 -0.54
C ASP A 340 14.15 28.68 -1.91
N ASP A 341 14.89 28.44 -2.99
CA ASP A 341 14.36 28.24 -4.34
C ASP A 341 14.02 26.78 -4.65
N GLY A 342 14.09 25.90 -3.64
CA GLY A 342 13.79 24.49 -3.75
C GLY A 342 14.87 23.67 -4.47
N SER A 343 16.00 24.28 -4.87
CA SER A 343 17.15 23.54 -5.39
C SER A 343 17.87 22.79 -4.28
N THR A 344 18.60 21.73 -4.66
CA THR A 344 19.35 20.90 -3.72
C THR A 344 20.74 20.56 -4.24
N TRP A 345 21.71 20.42 -3.33
CA TRP A 345 23.12 20.15 -3.67
C TRP A 345 23.73 19.11 -2.75
N VAL A 346 24.53 18.19 -3.29
CA VAL A 346 25.25 17.19 -2.50
C VAL A 346 26.76 17.43 -2.57
N ARG A 347 27.44 17.24 -1.43
CA ARG A 347 28.90 17.31 -1.28
C ARG A 347 29.42 16.11 -0.51
N PHE A 348 30.47 15.48 -1.01
CA PHE A 348 31.13 14.34 -0.36
C PHE A 348 32.49 14.74 0.17
N TYR A 349 32.81 14.29 1.38
CA TYR A 349 34.08 14.58 2.07
C TYR A 349 34.73 13.25 2.48
N ALA A 350 36.01 13.08 2.17
CA ALA A 350 36.76 11.87 2.45
C ALA A 350 38.26 12.16 2.66
N ASP A 351 38.97 11.20 3.26
CA ASP A 351 40.44 11.21 3.44
C ASP A 351 41.02 12.47 4.11
N GLU A 352 40.36 12.99 5.15
CA GLU A 352 40.80 14.21 5.86
C GLU A 352 40.93 15.46 4.98
N ASN A 353 40.36 15.45 3.77
CA ASN A 353 40.33 16.62 2.92
C ASN A 353 39.27 17.61 3.44
N PRO A 354 39.64 18.88 3.75
CA PRO A 354 38.66 19.91 4.12
C PRO A 354 37.74 20.30 2.95
N GLU A 355 38.20 20.09 1.72
CA GLU A 355 37.43 20.36 0.50
C GLU A 355 36.65 19.10 0.05
N PRO A 356 35.47 19.29 -0.57
CA PRO A 356 34.69 18.16 -1.07
C PRO A 356 35.42 17.44 -2.20
N VAL A 357 35.50 16.11 -2.09
CA VAL A 357 36.05 15.24 -3.14
C VAL A 357 35.13 15.13 -4.35
N PHE A 358 33.83 15.38 -4.15
CA PHE A 358 32.83 15.49 -5.22
C PHE A 358 31.69 16.41 -4.78
N GLN A 359 31.15 17.19 -5.72
CA GLN A 359 29.93 17.97 -5.50
C GLN A 359 29.15 18.20 -6.80
N THR A 360 27.82 18.23 -6.68
CA THR A 360 26.92 18.45 -7.82
C THR A 360 25.54 18.93 -7.37
N GLU A 361 24.82 19.57 -8.29
CA GLU A 361 23.41 19.90 -8.12
C GLU A 361 22.57 18.62 -8.22
N VAL A 362 21.65 18.42 -7.27
CA VAL A 362 20.77 17.25 -7.21
C VAL A 362 19.44 17.55 -7.88
N HIS A 363 18.78 18.64 -7.49
CA HIS A 363 17.62 19.20 -8.18
C HIS A 363 17.84 20.69 -8.47
N PRO A 364 17.42 21.17 -9.66
CA PRO A 364 17.50 22.58 -10.01
C PRO A 364 16.50 23.43 -9.21
N ALA A 365 16.66 24.75 -9.29
CA ALA A 365 15.73 25.71 -8.70
C ALA A 365 14.34 25.66 -9.36
N ASP A 366 13.30 25.93 -8.58
CA ASP A 366 11.92 25.99 -9.08
C ASP A 366 11.73 27.12 -10.10
N SER A 367 10.96 26.85 -11.16
CA SER A 367 10.58 27.87 -12.13
C SER A 367 9.65 28.90 -11.46
N ARG A 368 10.14 30.14 -11.27
CA ARG A 368 9.45 31.21 -10.53
C ARG A 368 8.56 32.12 -11.38
N SER A 369 8.33 31.83 -12.66
CA SER A 369 7.48 32.71 -13.49
C SER A 369 6.00 32.42 -13.25
N ILE A 370 5.35 33.21 -12.38
CA ILE A 370 3.88 33.26 -12.31
C ILE A 370 3.42 34.27 -13.38
N PRO A 371 2.74 33.82 -14.46
CA PRO A 371 2.15 34.71 -15.44
C PRO A 371 1.17 35.68 -14.77
N ASN A 372 0.97 36.85 -15.35
CA ASN A 372 -0.09 37.75 -14.92
C ASN A 372 -1.44 37.17 -15.40
N TYR A 373 -2.21 36.57 -14.49
CA TYR A 373 -3.51 35.98 -14.82
C TYR A 373 -4.60 37.04 -14.92
N LYS A 374 -5.62 36.79 -15.76
CA LYS A 374 -6.82 37.63 -15.81
C LYS A 374 -7.57 37.53 -14.48
N THR A 375 -8.28 38.60 -14.12
CA THR A 375 -9.11 38.68 -12.91
C THR A 375 -10.59 38.88 -13.22
N ASP A 376 -10.93 39.11 -14.49
CA ASP A 376 -12.29 39.28 -14.97
C ASP A 376 -12.65 38.09 -15.88
N PHE A 377 -13.65 37.33 -15.46
CA PHE A 377 -14.13 36.11 -16.12
C PHE A 377 -15.66 36.18 -16.26
N PRO A 378 -16.23 35.60 -17.34
CA PRO A 378 -17.69 35.54 -17.48
C PRO A 378 -18.32 34.74 -16.33
N GLU A 379 -19.53 35.08 -15.90
CA GLU A 379 -20.23 34.36 -14.82
C GLU A 379 -20.44 32.87 -15.12
N GLN A 380 -20.57 32.53 -16.41
CA GLN A 380 -20.72 31.16 -16.90
C GLN A 380 -19.78 30.92 -18.08
N MET A 381 -19.31 29.68 -18.19
CA MET A 381 -18.50 29.21 -19.29
C MET A 381 -19.15 27.97 -19.90
N THR A 382 -19.08 27.85 -21.22
CA THR A 382 -19.45 26.63 -21.93
C THR A 382 -18.18 25.83 -22.21
N ALA A 383 -18.13 24.60 -21.71
CA ALA A 383 -16.97 23.71 -21.87
C ALA A 383 -17.42 22.24 -21.88
N SER A 384 -16.54 21.35 -22.37
CA SER A 384 -16.69 19.90 -22.29
C SER A 384 -15.50 19.29 -21.53
N ILE A 385 -15.63 18.04 -21.07
CA ILE A 385 -14.56 17.34 -20.34
C ILE A 385 -13.49 16.87 -21.32
N TYR A 386 -13.91 16.29 -22.45
CA TYR A 386 -13.10 15.80 -23.56
C TYR A 386 -13.42 16.57 -24.84
N SER A 387 -12.49 16.55 -25.80
CA SER A 387 -12.77 17.02 -27.15
C SER A 387 -13.70 16.05 -27.90
N LYS A 388 -14.34 16.53 -28.98
CA LYS A 388 -15.18 15.67 -29.82
C LYS A 388 -14.38 14.54 -30.47
N GLU A 389 -13.16 14.83 -30.92
CA GLU A 389 -12.25 13.87 -31.53
C GLU A 389 -11.89 12.72 -30.58
N GLU A 390 -11.72 13.00 -29.29
CA GLU A 390 -11.41 11.98 -28.27
C GLU A 390 -12.56 10.98 -28.11
N THR A 391 -13.80 11.45 -28.27
CA THR A 391 -15.03 10.65 -28.05
C THR A 391 -15.63 10.06 -29.32
N ASP A 392 -15.27 10.56 -30.51
CA ASP A 392 -15.77 10.05 -31.78
C ASP A 392 -15.15 8.67 -32.07
N LYS A 393 -16.02 7.67 -32.23
CA LYS A 393 -15.64 6.27 -32.45
C LYS A 393 -16.54 5.64 -33.50
N SER A 394 -15.96 4.80 -34.33
CA SER A 394 -16.70 4.06 -35.36
C SER A 394 -17.73 3.09 -34.75
N LYS A 395 -18.78 2.77 -35.51
CA LYS A 395 -19.79 1.76 -35.11
C LYS A 395 -19.17 0.41 -34.75
N GLY A 396 -18.10 0.01 -35.44
CA GLY A 396 -17.38 -1.24 -35.14
C GLY A 396 -16.66 -1.19 -33.80
N TYR A 397 -16.05 -0.04 -33.47
CA TYR A 397 -15.40 0.18 -32.18
C TYR A 397 -16.42 0.15 -31.04
N LYS A 398 -17.55 0.88 -31.21
CA LYS A 398 -18.64 0.92 -30.23
C LYS A 398 -19.27 -0.46 -30.00
N LYS A 399 -19.48 -1.27 -31.05
CA LYS A 399 -19.93 -2.65 -30.90
C LYS A 399 -18.96 -3.53 -30.08
N LEU A 400 -17.65 -3.30 -30.24
CA LEU A 400 -16.62 -4.08 -29.54
C LEU A 400 -16.47 -3.66 -28.08
N TRP A 401 -16.36 -2.36 -27.83
CA TRP A 401 -15.97 -1.76 -26.54
C TRP A 401 -17.12 -1.18 -25.73
N GLY A 402 -18.29 -0.99 -26.34
CA GLY A 402 -19.48 -0.36 -25.73
C GLY A 402 -19.83 0.95 -26.39
N GLU A 403 -21.08 1.43 -26.21
CA GLU A 403 -21.47 2.81 -26.53
C GLU A 403 -20.95 3.78 -25.45
N ARG A 404 -21.03 3.35 -24.17
CA ARG A 404 -20.61 4.10 -22.98
C ARG A 404 -21.23 5.51 -22.90
N TYR A 405 -20.76 6.33 -21.97
CA TYR A 405 -21.18 7.73 -21.84
C TYR A 405 -20.29 8.71 -22.62
N ARG A 406 -19.63 8.26 -23.71
CA ARG A 406 -18.67 9.09 -24.48
C ARG A 406 -19.24 10.45 -24.87
N GLU A 407 -20.49 10.47 -25.32
CA GLU A 407 -21.16 11.69 -25.75
C GLU A 407 -21.22 12.75 -24.63
N TYR A 408 -21.40 12.34 -23.37
CA TYR A 408 -21.48 13.27 -22.23
C TYR A 408 -20.15 13.85 -21.81
N PHE A 409 -19.04 13.21 -22.19
CA PHE A 409 -17.71 13.78 -21.98
C PHE A 409 -17.40 14.89 -22.99
N SER A 410 -17.94 14.83 -24.21
CA SER A 410 -17.70 15.85 -25.26
C SER A 410 -18.89 16.77 -25.54
N THR A 411 -19.98 16.65 -24.77
CA THR A 411 -21.10 17.59 -24.79
C THR A 411 -20.69 18.87 -24.08
N ASP A 412 -20.85 19.99 -24.78
CA ASP A 412 -20.67 21.33 -24.22
C ASP A 412 -21.76 21.61 -23.18
N VAL A 413 -21.35 21.88 -21.94
CA VAL A 413 -22.24 22.18 -20.81
C VAL A 413 -21.98 23.60 -20.31
N THR A 414 -23.05 24.32 -19.98
CA THR A 414 -22.95 25.68 -19.42
C THR A 414 -22.80 25.61 -17.90
N ILE A 415 -21.63 26.02 -17.39
CA ILE A 415 -21.25 25.84 -15.98
C ILE A 415 -20.89 27.20 -15.36
N PRO A 416 -21.22 27.45 -14.08
CA PRO A 416 -20.75 28.61 -13.35
C PRO A 416 -19.21 28.68 -13.30
N THR A 417 -18.68 29.86 -13.59
CA THR A 417 -17.24 30.15 -13.45
C THR A 417 -16.98 30.73 -12.06
N VAL A 418 -15.89 30.31 -11.41
CA VAL A 418 -15.60 30.73 -10.03
C VAL A 418 -14.21 31.32 -9.85
N ASN A 419 -14.16 32.36 -9.01
CA ASN A 419 -12.95 32.88 -8.42
C ASN A 419 -12.73 32.22 -7.05
N LEU A 420 -11.61 31.52 -6.89
CA LEU A 420 -11.34 30.75 -5.67
C LEU A 420 -11.10 31.64 -4.46
N ASP A 421 -10.62 32.87 -4.66
CA ASP A 421 -10.38 33.86 -3.61
C ASP A 421 -11.67 34.41 -2.95
N THR A 422 -12.84 34.13 -3.53
CA THR A 422 -14.15 34.55 -3.00
C THR A 422 -15.10 33.37 -2.77
N LEU A 423 -14.91 32.26 -3.48
CA LEU A 423 -15.68 31.03 -3.27
C LEU A 423 -15.52 30.55 -1.82
N TYR A 424 -16.63 30.25 -1.15
CA TYR A 424 -16.69 29.83 0.26
C TYR A 424 -15.95 30.75 1.25
N GLY A 425 -15.88 32.06 0.98
CA GLY A 425 -15.18 33.02 1.84
C GLY A 425 -13.70 33.21 1.50
N GLY A 426 -13.17 32.44 0.55
CA GLY A 426 -11.82 32.57 0.01
C GLY A 426 -10.95 31.36 0.29
N LEU A 427 -10.80 30.51 -0.73
CA LEU A 427 -10.01 29.29 -0.69
C LEU A 427 -8.53 29.55 -0.98
N LYS A 428 -7.66 28.99 -0.15
CA LYS A 428 -6.20 29.00 -0.35
C LYS A 428 -5.69 27.59 -0.65
N PRO A 429 -4.89 27.40 -1.72
CA PRO A 429 -4.39 26.09 -2.08
C PRO A 429 -3.36 25.61 -1.06
N VAL A 430 -3.51 24.37 -0.61
CA VAL A 430 -2.63 23.73 0.37
C VAL A 430 -1.64 22.81 -0.33
N ARG A 431 -2.16 21.82 -1.09
CA ARG A 431 -1.33 20.83 -1.80
C ARG A 431 -2.10 20.07 -2.87
N LYS A 432 -1.37 19.49 -3.82
CA LYS A 432 -1.90 18.46 -4.73
C LYS A 432 -2.44 17.27 -3.94
N GLY A 433 -3.46 16.63 -4.47
CA GLY A 433 -4.01 15.37 -3.96
C GLY A 433 -4.56 14.52 -5.10
N GLY A 434 -5.30 13.46 -4.73
CA GLY A 434 -6.01 12.61 -5.67
C GLY A 434 -5.62 11.15 -5.54
N GLY A 435 -6.57 10.25 -5.85
CA GLY A 435 -6.33 8.80 -5.93
C GLY A 435 -5.60 8.41 -7.21
N HIS A 436 -5.59 7.13 -7.56
CA HIS A 436 -4.84 6.60 -8.72
C HIS A 436 -5.22 7.19 -10.09
N GLN A 437 -6.42 7.74 -10.23
CA GLN A 437 -6.91 8.32 -11.51
C GLN A 437 -7.30 9.80 -11.43
N SER A 438 -7.36 10.38 -10.23
CA SER A 438 -7.97 11.69 -10.01
C SER A 438 -6.89 12.77 -9.86
N LYS A 439 -7.03 13.86 -10.61
CA LYS A 439 -6.25 15.09 -10.43
C LYS A 439 -7.01 16.02 -9.48
N SER A 440 -6.46 16.33 -8.30
CA SER A 440 -7.14 17.21 -7.34
C SER A 440 -6.20 18.16 -6.60
N LEU A 441 -6.75 19.29 -6.17
CA LEU A 441 -6.07 20.30 -5.37
C LEU A 441 -6.86 20.51 -4.09
N ARG A 442 -6.17 20.46 -2.94
CA ARG A 442 -6.75 20.73 -1.64
C ARG A 442 -6.68 22.21 -1.34
N PHE A 443 -7.74 22.71 -0.71
CA PHE A 443 -7.86 24.07 -0.27
C PHE A 443 -8.22 24.13 1.20
N GLU A 444 -7.92 25.27 1.82
CA GLU A 444 -8.36 25.64 3.16
C GLU A 444 -9.04 27.01 3.06
N ASP A 445 -10.14 27.19 3.80
CA ASP A 445 -10.82 28.48 3.92
C ASP A 445 -10.26 29.30 5.12
N PRO A 446 -10.73 30.54 5.36
CA PRO A 446 -10.22 31.36 6.47
C PRO A 446 -10.50 30.78 7.87
N GLU A 447 -11.47 29.88 8.00
CA GLU A 447 -11.82 29.19 9.24
C GLU A 447 -11.03 27.89 9.46
N GLY A 448 -10.19 27.49 8.49
CA GLY A 448 -9.36 26.29 8.57
C GLY A 448 -10.02 25.02 8.01
N ARG A 449 -11.19 25.13 7.37
CA ARG A 449 -11.93 23.99 6.83
C ARG A 449 -11.37 23.58 5.49
N GLU A 450 -11.14 22.28 5.31
CA GLU A 450 -10.59 21.77 4.06
C GLU A 450 -11.66 21.53 2.99
N TYR A 451 -11.36 21.94 1.75
CA TYR A 451 -12.12 21.64 0.55
C TYR A 451 -11.24 20.92 -0.47
N VAL A 452 -11.87 20.21 -1.41
CA VAL A 452 -11.16 19.56 -2.51
C VAL A 452 -11.77 19.96 -3.84
N MET A 453 -10.91 20.38 -4.77
CA MET A 453 -11.24 20.60 -6.17
C MET A 453 -10.70 19.42 -6.98
N ARG A 454 -11.57 18.68 -7.65
CA ARG A 454 -11.23 17.49 -8.44
C ARG A 454 -11.60 17.69 -9.90
N ALA A 455 -10.66 17.48 -10.81
CA ALA A 455 -10.94 17.55 -12.24
C ALA A 455 -11.91 16.43 -12.63
N LEU A 456 -12.89 16.72 -13.49
CA LEU A 456 -13.73 15.67 -14.06
C LEU A 456 -12.96 14.83 -15.09
N ARG A 457 -11.97 15.43 -15.77
CA ARG A 457 -11.03 14.70 -16.61
C ARG A 457 -10.09 13.86 -15.74
N LYS A 458 -10.13 12.54 -15.96
CA LYS A 458 -9.26 11.56 -15.28
C LYS A 458 -7.86 11.56 -15.92
N ASN A 459 -6.87 11.10 -15.15
CA ASN A 459 -5.51 10.90 -15.63
C ASN A 459 -5.26 9.40 -15.88
N ALA A 460 -5.24 9.00 -17.15
CA ALA A 460 -5.02 7.61 -17.53
C ALA A 460 -3.59 7.15 -17.26
N VAL A 461 -2.59 8.00 -17.49
CA VAL A 461 -1.18 7.66 -17.25
C VAL A 461 -0.94 7.40 -15.76
N GLN A 462 -1.49 8.24 -14.88
CA GLN A 462 -1.46 8.04 -13.43
C GLN A 462 -2.10 6.71 -13.01
N TYR A 463 -3.23 6.34 -13.63
CA TYR A 463 -3.90 5.07 -13.34
C TYR A 463 -3.07 3.87 -13.79
N ILE A 464 -2.50 3.93 -15.00
CA ILE A 464 -1.62 2.87 -15.51
C ILE A 464 -0.43 2.67 -14.57
N GLN A 465 0.19 3.77 -14.16
CA GLN A 465 1.33 3.77 -13.26
C GLN A 465 1.00 3.14 -11.92
N ALA A 466 -0.12 3.52 -11.32
CA ALA A 466 -0.44 3.09 -9.96
C ALA A 466 -1.07 1.69 -9.89
N VAL A 467 -1.80 1.26 -10.92
CA VAL A 467 -2.58 0.00 -10.87
C VAL A 467 -1.98 -1.10 -11.75
N VAL A 468 -1.51 -0.77 -12.96
CA VAL A 468 -1.03 -1.77 -13.92
C VAL A 468 0.46 -2.04 -13.75
N PHE A 469 1.25 -1.00 -13.50
CA PHE A 469 2.70 -1.07 -13.35
C PHE A 469 3.15 -0.51 -11.99
N ALA A 470 2.54 -1.01 -10.91
CA ALA A 470 2.82 -0.55 -9.54
C ALA A 470 4.30 -0.74 -9.12
N ASP A 471 5.03 -1.63 -9.80
CA ASP A 471 6.44 -1.96 -9.58
C ASP A 471 7.36 -1.46 -10.70
N GLN A 472 6.84 -0.74 -11.70
CA GLN A 472 7.61 -0.25 -12.85
C GLN A 472 7.14 1.13 -13.28
N TYR A 473 8.05 2.10 -13.36
CA TYR A 473 7.69 3.42 -13.87
C TYR A 473 7.61 3.45 -15.40
N VAL A 474 6.44 3.80 -15.92
CA VAL A 474 6.09 3.76 -17.36
C VAL A 474 5.44 5.06 -17.84
N THR A 475 5.26 6.05 -16.96
CA THR A 475 4.49 7.28 -17.25
C THR A 475 4.97 8.01 -18.52
N PRO A 476 6.28 8.32 -18.70
CA PRO A 476 6.75 9.09 -19.87
C PRO A 476 6.57 8.35 -21.19
N ASP A 477 6.56 7.01 -21.17
CA ASP A 477 6.45 6.18 -22.35
C ASP A 477 4.99 6.03 -22.83
N LEU A 478 4.03 6.47 -22.02
CA LEU A 478 2.60 6.25 -22.25
C LEU A 478 1.82 7.52 -22.62
N GLU A 479 2.37 8.70 -22.36
CA GLU A 479 1.76 9.98 -22.77
C GLU A 479 1.61 10.07 -24.29
N GLY A 480 0.42 10.45 -24.75
CA GLY A 480 0.08 10.57 -26.16
C GLY A 480 -0.06 9.22 -26.89
N THR A 481 -0.05 8.10 -26.18
CA THR A 481 -0.11 6.76 -26.80
C THR A 481 -1.55 6.29 -27.05
N LYS A 482 -1.69 5.27 -27.92
CA LYS A 482 -2.96 4.57 -28.10
C LYS A 482 -3.43 3.84 -26.84
N THR A 483 -2.51 3.47 -25.95
CA THR A 483 -2.81 2.82 -24.68
C THR A 483 -3.49 3.81 -23.72
N GLU A 484 -2.93 5.01 -23.59
CA GLU A 484 -3.55 6.10 -22.83
C GLU A 484 -4.94 6.42 -23.39
N ALA A 485 -5.06 6.59 -24.71
CA ALA A 485 -6.34 6.89 -25.36
C ALA A 485 -7.39 5.80 -25.11
N LEU A 486 -7.00 4.51 -25.09
CA LEU A 486 -7.90 3.40 -24.78
C LEU A 486 -8.39 3.42 -23.32
N LEU A 487 -7.57 3.88 -22.39
CA LEU A 487 -7.95 3.96 -20.98
C LEU A 487 -8.77 5.20 -20.65
N LEU A 488 -8.46 6.35 -21.26
CA LEU A 488 -9.34 7.53 -21.22
C LEU A 488 -10.73 7.20 -21.78
N ASP A 489 -10.79 6.41 -22.86
CA ASP A 489 -12.02 5.82 -23.38
C ASP A 489 -12.68 4.89 -22.35
N GLY A 490 -11.88 4.07 -21.65
CA GLY A 490 -12.29 3.26 -20.50
C GLY A 490 -13.10 4.03 -19.46
N PHE A 491 -12.58 5.18 -19.02
CA PHE A 491 -13.22 6.03 -18.02
C PHE A 491 -14.58 6.58 -18.44
N THR A 492 -14.89 6.61 -19.75
CA THR A 492 -16.22 7.03 -20.22
C THR A 492 -17.32 6.02 -19.91
N ALA A 493 -16.99 4.84 -19.39
CA ALA A 493 -17.97 3.89 -18.89
C ALA A 493 -18.69 4.38 -17.63
N SER A 494 -18.07 5.25 -16.83
CA SER A 494 -18.70 5.86 -15.65
C SER A 494 -19.36 7.18 -16.04
N HIS A 495 -20.54 7.46 -15.48
CA HIS A 495 -21.29 8.65 -15.87
C HIS A 495 -20.62 9.91 -15.26
N PRO A 496 -20.18 10.89 -16.08
CA PRO A 496 -19.28 11.96 -15.61
C PRO A 496 -19.92 12.88 -14.55
N TYR A 497 -21.24 13.01 -14.60
CA TYR A 497 -22.02 13.87 -13.71
C TYR A 497 -22.81 13.11 -12.63
N ALA A 498 -22.68 11.78 -12.52
CA ALA A 498 -23.46 11.02 -11.52
C ALA A 498 -23.21 11.45 -10.07
N PRO A 499 -21.97 11.82 -9.65
CA PRO A 499 -21.70 12.25 -8.27
C PRO A 499 -22.60 13.38 -7.77
N PHE A 500 -23.01 14.31 -8.66
CA PHE A 500 -23.86 15.46 -8.31
C PHE A 500 -25.29 15.08 -7.92
N THR A 501 -25.74 13.88 -8.27
CA THR A 501 -27.07 13.37 -7.90
C THR A 501 -27.07 12.67 -6.55
N ILE A 502 -25.90 12.21 -6.08
CA ILE A 502 -25.84 11.25 -4.98
C ILE A 502 -26.12 11.88 -3.62
N SER A 503 -25.77 13.15 -3.40
CA SER A 503 -26.02 13.83 -2.12
C SER A 503 -27.52 13.86 -1.78
N GLU A 504 -28.38 14.17 -2.76
CA GLU A 504 -29.83 14.18 -2.58
C GLU A 504 -30.39 12.77 -2.29
N LEU A 505 -29.91 11.75 -3.01
CA LEU A 505 -30.31 10.36 -2.78
C LEU A 505 -29.84 9.85 -1.40
N SER A 506 -28.60 10.16 -1.02
CA SER A 506 -27.99 9.77 0.26
C SER A 506 -28.73 10.39 1.43
N LYS A 507 -29.05 11.69 1.32
CA LYS A 507 -29.82 12.43 2.32
C LYS A 507 -31.17 11.77 2.59
N ALA A 508 -31.90 11.38 1.55
CA ALA A 508 -33.21 10.78 1.69
C ALA A 508 -33.18 9.48 2.51
N VAL A 509 -32.17 8.63 2.30
CA VAL A 509 -32.02 7.38 3.06
C VAL A 509 -31.21 7.55 4.35
N GLY A 510 -30.76 8.77 4.66
CA GLY A 510 -29.96 9.10 5.84
C GLY A 510 -28.56 8.49 5.86
N VAL A 511 -27.94 8.32 4.69
CA VAL A 511 -26.51 8.00 4.54
C VAL A 511 -25.75 9.33 4.47
N PHE A 512 -24.66 9.47 5.24
CA PHE A 512 -23.81 10.67 5.21
C PHE A 512 -23.17 10.89 3.84
N TYR A 513 -22.88 12.15 3.51
CA TYR A 513 -22.51 12.56 2.16
C TYR A 513 -21.65 13.82 2.15
N THR A 514 -20.88 13.98 1.07
CA THR A 514 -20.33 15.27 0.64
C THR A 514 -21.29 15.94 -0.36
N GLU A 515 -21.23 17.27 -0.52
CA GLU A 515 -22.07 17.99 -1.47
C GLU A 515 -21.26 18.55 -2.65
N PRO A 516 -20.94 17.72 -3.66
CA PRO A 516 -20.17 18.19 -4.81
C PRO A 516 -20.93 19.23 -5.63
N ARG A 517 -20.21 20.25 -6.08
CA ARG A 517 -20.70 21.29 -6.99
C ARG A 517 -19.81 21.42 -8.22
N LEU A 518 -20.45 21.60 -9.37
CA LEU A 518 -19.81 21.68 -10.68
C LEU A 518 -19.41 23.12 -11.00
N PHE A 519 -18.15 23.33 -11.34
CA PHE A 519 -17.59 24.64 -11.66
C PHE A 519 -16.62 24.59 -12.84
N TYR A 520 -16.54 25.68 -13.60
CA TYR A 520 -15.40 25.96 -14.45
C TYR A 520 -14.41 26.82 -13.67
N VAL A 521 -13.15 26.41 -13.61
CA VAL A 521 -12.12 27.13 -12.85
C VAL A 521 -11.03 27.58 -13.83
N PRO A 522 -10.98 28.87 -14.19
CA PRO A 522 -9.94 29.39 -15.08
C PRO A 522 -8.59 29.43 -14.34
N LYS A 523 -7.49 29.44 -15.10
CA LYS A 523 -6.19 29.78 -14.53
C LYS A 523 -6.23 31.17 -13.89
N GLN A 524 -5.86 31.23 -12.62
CA GLN A 524 -6.03 32.42 -11.79
C GLN A 524 -4.97 32.46 -10.69
N SER A 525 -4.66 33.66 -10.19
CA SER A 525 -3.63 33.87 -9.17
C SER A 525 -3.87 33.06 -7.89
N ALA A 526 -5.12 32.82 -7.52
CA ALA A 526 -5.49 32.04 -6.33
C ALA A 526 -5.05 30.56 -6.39
N ILE A 527 -4.80 29.99 -7.58
CA ILE A 527 -4.27 28.62 -7.73
C ILE A 527 -2.74 28.59 -7.41
N GLY A 528 -2.06 29.74 -7.52
CA GLY A 528 -0.64 29.87 -7.18
C GLY A 528 0.28 29.00 -8.05
N LYS A 529 1.24 28.33 -7.41
CA LYS A 529 2.23 27.45 -8.06
C LYS A 529 1.63 26.22 -8.77
N PHE A 530 0.33 25.96 -8.60
CA PHE A 530 -0.34 24.80 -9.17
C PHE A 530 -0.99 25.07 -10.54
N ASN A 531 -0.87 26.28 -11.10
CA ASN A 531 -1.49 26.65 -12.38
C ASN A 531 -0.94 25.88 -13.61
N ASP A 532 0.19 25.18 -13.47
CA ASP A 532 0.72 24.32 -14.53
C ASP A 532 -0.14 23.06 -14.72
N ASP A 533 -0.68 22.52 -13.61
CA ASP A 533 -1.51 21.31 -13.62
C ASP A 533 -3.01 21.60 -13.50
N PHE A 534 -3.40 22.77 -13.00
CA PHE A 534 -4.78 23.14 -12.68
C PHE A 534 -5.20 24.44 -13.37
N GLY A 535 -6.51 24.55 -13.62
CA GLY A 535 -7.13 25.71 -14.27
C GLY A 535 -7.50 25.46 -15.73
N ASP A 536 -8.41 26.27 -16.24
CA ASP A 536 -9.02 26.21 -17.57
C ASP A 536 -9.78 24.91 -17.88
N GLU A 537 -10.31 24.25 -16.84
CA GLU A 537 -11.02 22.96 -16.95
C GLU A 537 -12.29 22.93 -16.07
N ILE A 538 -13.05 21.84 -16.20
CA ILE A 538 -14.24 21.55 -15.39
C ILE A 538 -13.84 20.79 -14.13
N TYR A 539 -14.28 21.29 -12.98
CA TYR A 539 -14.00 20.74 -11.67
C TYR A 539 -15.26 20.47 -10.87
N MET A 540 -15.17 19.44 -10.03
CA MET A 540 -16.05 19.21 -8.90
C MET A 540 -15.39 19.78 -7.64
N ILE A 541 -16.05 20.68 -6.93
CA ILE A 541 -15.58 21.21 -5.64
C ILE A 541 -16.55 20.78 -4.54
N GLU A 542 -16.01 20.17 -3.48
CA GLU A 542 -16.78 19.65 -2.33
C GLU A 542 -16.03 19.88 -1.01
N GLU A 543 -16.75 19.87 0.10
CA GLU A 543 -16.16 19.75 1.44
C GLU A 543 -15.29 18.48 1.50
N ARG A 544 -14.08 18.60 2.01
CA ARG A 544 -13.27 17.41 2.29
C ARG A 544 -13.85 16.74 3.54
N ALA A 545 -14.12 15.44 3.46
CA ALA A 545 -14.47 14.62 4.63
C ALA A 545 -13.24 14.51 5.57
N ALA A 546 -13.10 15.51 6.43
CA ALA A 546 -12.03 15.76 7.38
C ALA A 546 -12.58 16.64 8.52
N ASP A 547 -11.79 16.83 9.56
CA ASP A 547 -12.17 17.62 10.73
C ASP A 547 -12.53 19.08 10.37
N GLY A 548 -13.30 19.74 11.25
CA GLY A 548 -13.65 21.17 11.14
C GLY A 548 -14.98 21.47 10.44
N HIS A 549 -15.68 20.45 9.95
CA HIS A 549 -16.97 20.59 9.26
C HIS A 549 -18.19 20.26 10.16
N GLY A 550 -18.09 20.54 11.47
CA GLY A 550 -19.22 20.36 12.41
C GLY A 550 -20.48 21.16 12.08
N ASP A 551 -20.43 22.11 11.14
CA ASP A 551 -21.58 22.85 10.62
C ASP A 551 -22.36 22.08 9.52
N LYS A 552 -21.83 20.95 9.03
CA LYS A 552 -22.38 20.24 7.86
C LYS A 552 -23.29 19.07 8.28
N GLU A 553 -24.55 19.14 7.84
CA GLU A 553 -25.52 18.04 7.97
C GLU A 553 -25.02 16.76 7.29
N GLY A 554 -24.29 16.89 6.18
CA GLY A 554 -23.73 15.77 5.42
C GLY A 554 -22.80 14.86 6.23
N PHE A 555 -22.19 15.38 7.30
CA PHE A 555 -21.33 14.62 8.23
C PHE A 555 -22.02 14.35 9.58
N GLY A 556 -23.34 14.52 9.64
CA GLY A 556 -24.11 14.41 10.88
C GLY A 556 -23.73 15.45 11.92
N PHE A 557 -23.20 16.61 11.50
CA PHE A 557 -22.67 17.65 12.38
C PHE A 557 -21.51 17.19 13.28
N SER A 558 -20.81 16.12 12.91
CA SER A 558 -19.57 15.73 13.58
C SER A 558 -18.41 16.59 13.10
N ASP A 559 -17.64 17.11 14.04
CA ASP A 559 -16.45 17.92 13.76
C ASP A 559 -15.18 17.07 13.62
N LYS A 560 -15.27 15.75 13.89
CA LYS A 560 -14.13 14.83 13.84
C LYS A 560 -14.42 13.64 12.93
N LEU A 561 -13.56 13.47 11.92
CA LEU A 561 -13.65 12.41 10.92
C LEU A 561 -12.33 11.66 10.80
N ILE A 562 -12.30 10.41 11.23
CA ILE A 562 -11.08 9.57 11.20
C ILE A 562 -11.03 8.65 9.98
N SER A 563 -9.84 8.12 9.69
CA SER A 563 -9.64 7.16 8.60
C SER A 563 -10.19 5.77 8.97
N THR A 564 -10.38 4.88 7.99
CA THR A 564 -10.76 3.49 8.30
C THR A 564 -9.68 2.75 9.07
N TYR A 565 -8.40 3.05 8.83
CA TYR A 565 -7.31 2.42 9.59
C TYR A 565 -7.32 2.87 11.04
N ASP A 566 -7.42 4.18 11.28
CA ASP A 566 -7.53 4.75 12.64
C ASP A 566 -8.76 4.16 13.35
N MET A 567 -9.90 4.09 12.67
CA MET A 567 -11.12 3.51 13.24
C MET A 567 -10.94 2.03 13.60
N LEU A 568 -10.30 1.24 12.73
CA LEU A 568 -10.00 -0.17 13.01
C LEU A 568 -9.01 -0.36 14.16
N GLU A 569 -8.11 0.60 14.39
CA GLU A 569 -7.19 0.63 15.51
C GLU A 569 -7.90 1.00 16.82
N GLU A 570 -8.69 2.07 16.83
CA GLU A 570 -9.42 2.55 18.00
C GLU A 570 -10.37 1.47 18.58
N ILE A 571 -11.12 0.78 17.71
CA ILE A 571 -12.03 -0.31 18.14
C ILE A 571 -11.32 -1.60 18.55
N ARG A 572 -9.99 -1.70 18.32
CA ARG A 572 -9.15 -2.77 18.85
C ARG A 572 -8.53 -2.37 20.18
N GLN A 573 -8.11 -1.12 20.32
CA GLN A 573 -7.47 -0.64 21.54
C GLN A 573 -8.47 -0.52 22.71
N ASP A 574 -9.71 -0.13 22.44
CA ASP A 574 -10.70 0.12 23.49
C ASP A 574 -12.11 -0.38 23.10
N ARG A 575 -12.74 -1.10 24.03
CA ARG A 575 -14.11 -1.65 23.89
C ARG A 575 -15.21 -0.60 23.95
N ASP A 576 -14.93 0.60 24.43
CA ASP A 576 -15.87 1.73 24.43
C ASP A 576 -15.97 2.39 23.05
N HIS A 577 -15.11 2.00 22.11
CA HIS A 577 -15.17 2.40 20.72
C HIS A 577 -15.95 1.38 19.90
N VAL A 578 -17.06 1.82 19.30
CA VAL A 578 -17.98 0.94 18.58
C VAL A 578 -18.38 1.54 17.23
N ILE A 579 -18.78 0.68 16.30
CA ILE A 579 -19.32 1.10 15.01
C ILE A 579 -20.84 1.03 15.01
N ASP A 580 -21.47 1.96 14.28
CA ASP A 580 -22.89 1.88 13.96
C ASP A 580 -23.10 0.91 12.79
N GLU A 581 -23.24 -0.39 13.09
CA GLU A 581 -23.43 -1.44 12.08
C GLU A 581 -24.70 -1.20 11.23
N GLU A 582 -25.78 -0.64 11.81
CA GLU A 582 -27.01 -0.32 11.08
C GLU A 582 -26.78 0.76 10.02
N ALA A 583 -26.06 1.83 10.37
CA ALA A 583 -25.66 2.87 9.42
C ALA A 583 -24.74 2.31 8.33
N TYR A 584 -23.83 1.40 8.68
CA TYR A 584 -22.94 0.74 7.71
C TYR A 584 -23.71 -0.16 6.75
N ILE A 585 -24.60 -1.04 7.23
CA ILE A 585 -25.48 -1.87 6.38
C ILE A 585 -26.24 -0.99 5.37
N ARG A 586 -26.82 0.11 5.86
CA ARG A 586 -27.60 1.02 5.03
C ARG A 586 -26.75 1.69 3.95
N ALA A 587 -25.54 2.14 4.27
CA ALA A 587 -24.62 2.70 3.29
C ALA A 587 -24.22 1.65 2.23
N ARG A 588 -23.93 0.41 2.64
CA ARG A 588 -23.57 -0.69 1.72
C ARG A 588 -24.73 -1.11 0.82
N LEU A 589 -25.94 -1.26 1.37
CA LEU A 589 -27.14 -1.52 0.57
C LEU A 589 -27.42 -0.40 -0.42
N PHE A 590 -27.20 0.86 -0.01
CA PHE A 590 -27.35 2.01 -0.88
C PHE A 590 -26.33 2.02 -2.03
N ASP A 591 -25.07 1.65 -1.78
CA ASP A 591 -24.05 1.47 -2.83
C ASP A 591 -24.51 0.43 -3.89
N MET A 592 -25.13 -0.69 -3.47
CA MET A 592 -25.71 -1.69 -4.40
C MET A 592 -26.93 -1.17 -5.18
N VAL A 593 -27.69 -0.23 -4.61
CA VAL A 593 -28.84 0.41 -5.27
C VAL A 593 -28.39 1.33 -6.38
N ILE A 594 -27.32 2.11 -6.18
CA ILE A 594 -26.80 3.05 -7.19
C ILE A 594 -25.78 2.42 -8.15
N GLY A 595 -25.35 1.19 -7.87
CA GLY A 595 -24.37 0.48 -8.70
C GLY A 595 -22.92 0.88 -8.46
N ASP A 596 -22.59 1.37 -7.27
CA ASP A 596 -21.23 1.74 -6.88
C ASP A 596 -20.47 0.51 -6.32
N TRP A 597 -19.63 -0.10 -7.16
CA TRP A 597 -18.94 -1.36 -6.88
C TRP A 597 -17.56 -1.18 -6.26
N ASP A 598 -16.95 0.00 -6.36
CA ASP A 598 -15.53 0.24 -6.06
C ASP A 598 -15.25 0.58 -4.58
N ARG A 599 -16.09 0.10 -3.67
CA ARG A 599 -16.05 0.54 -2.27
C ARG A 599 -14.92 -0.11 -1.48
N HIS A 600 -13.76 0.54 -1.41
CA HIS A 600 -12.60 0.12 -0.61
C HIS A 600 -12.36 1.02 0.62
N GLN A 601 -11.40 0.64 1.50
CA GLN A 601 -11.22 1.25 2.83
C GLN A 601 -10.96 2.77 2.81
N ASP A 602 -10.28 3.28 1.79
CA ASP A 602 -9.97 4.70 1.71
C ASP A 602 -11.19 5.53 1.35
N GLN A 603 -12.21 4.94 0.72
CA GLN A 603 -13.45 5.62 0.33
C GLN A 603 -14.44 5.80 1.50
N TRP A 604 -13.99 5.49 2.72
CA TRP A 604 -14.70 5.81 3.94
C TRP A 604 -13.95 6.85 4.77
N ARG A 605 -14.74 7.68 5.42
CA ARG A 605 -14.38 8.36 6.67
C ARG A 605 -15.37 7.96 7.75
N TRP A 606 -14.99 8.16 9.00
CA TRP A 606 -15.80 7.76 10.13
C TRP A 606 -16.02 8.97 11.02
N ALA A 607 -17.26 9.46 11.04
CA ALA A 607 -17.67 10.56 11.89
C ALA A 607 -17.79 10.05 13.34
N GLU A 608 -17.15 10.75 14.27
CA GLU A 608 -17.12 10.40 15.69
C GLU A 608 -18.30 11.03 16.44
N PHE A 609 -18.96 10.25 17.30
CA PHE A 609 -20.02 10.70 18.20
C PHE A 609 -19.77 10.14 19.60
N LYS A 610 -20.02 10.95 20.64
CA LYS A 610 -19.93 10.51 22.04
C LYS A 610 -21.34 10.32 22.59
N GLU A 611 -21.72 9.06 22.82
CA GLU A 611 -23.08 8.67 23.22
C GLU A 611 -22.99 7.62 24.34
N ASP A 612 -23.70 7.83 25.45
CA ASP A 612 -23.77 6.89 26.58
C ASP A 612 -22.42 6.39 27.14
N GLY A 613 -21.40 7.26 27.13
CA GLY A 613 -20.05 6.92 27.59
C GLY A 613 -19.20 6.17 26.56
N LYS A 614 -19.72 5.92 25.36
CA LYS A 614 -19.03 5.27 24.24
C LYS A 614 -18.71 6.25 23.12
N THR A 615 -17.71 5.90 22.34
CA THR A 615 -17.37 6.57 21.08
C THR A 615 -17.96 5.76 19.94
N ILE A 616 -18.97 6.31 19.25
CA ILE A 616 -19.66 5.68 18.13
C ILE A 616 -19.15 6.24 16.81
N TYR A 617 -18.70 5.36 15.93
CA TYR A 617 -18.26 5.69 14.59
C TYR A 617 -19.36 5.43 13.56
N ARG A 618 -19.74 6.47 12.81
CA ARG A 618 -20.71 6.39 11.72
C ARG A 618 -20.04 6.60 10.36
N PRO A 619 -20.38 5.80 9.33
CA PRO A 619 -19.69 5.84 8.06
C PRO A 619 -20.09 7.05 7.21
N VAL A 620 -19.09 7.72 6.66
CA VAL A 620 -19.17 8.81 5.67
C VAL A 620 -18.53 8.31 4.37
N PRO A 621 -19.32 7.72 3.45
CA PRO A 621 -18.81 7.32 2.14
C PRO A 621 -18.42 8.54 1.32
N ARG A 622 -17.27 8.47 0.65
CA ARG A 622 -16.77 9.47 -0.31
C ARG A 622 -16.49 8.78 -1.65
N ASP A 623 -16.27 9.56 -2.70
CA ASP A 623 -15.86 9.05 -4.02
C ASP A 623 -16.86 8.05 -4.62
N ARG A 624 -17.96 8.58 -5.16
CA ARG A 624 -19.06 7.79 -5.75
C ARG A 624 -19.10 7.88 -7.27
N ASP A 625 -17.92 7.84 -7.89
CA ASP A 625 -17.75 8.08 -9.33
C ASP A 625 -18.15 6.87 -10.20
N GLN A 626 -18.35 5.69 -9.61
CA GLN A 626 -18.80 4.48 -10.32
C GLN A 626 -20.31 4.28 -10.40
N ALA A 627 -21.09 5.18 -9.77
CA ALA A 627 -22.54 5.14 -9.81
C ALA A 627 -23.05 5.15 -11.26
N PHE A 628 -24.01 4.26 -11.55
CA PHE A 628 -24.64 4.10 -12.87
C PHE A 628 -23.69 3.71 -14.03
N SER A 629 -22.54 3.09 -13.74
CA SER A 629 -21.55 2.73 -14.77
C SER A 629 -22.04 1.72 -15.83
N LEU A 630 -21.51 1.82 -17.06
CA LEU A 630 -21.78 0.97 -18.23
C LEU A 630 -20.47 0.33 -18.72
N MET A 631 -19.88 -0.51 -17.87
CA MET A 631 -18.54 -1.06 -18.11
C MET A 631 -18.52 -2.23 -19.13
N ASP A 632 -19.63 -2.95 -19.30
CA ASP A 632 -19.69 -4.17 -20.13
C ASP A 632 -20.78 -4.17 -21.21
N ASP A 633 -21.19 -2.99 -21.67
CA ASP A 633 -22.17 -2.78 -22.75
C ASP A 633 -21.62 -3.13 -24.16
N GLY A 634 -20.32 -3.40 -24.28
CA GLY A 634 -19.64 -3.88 -25.49
C GLY A 634 -19.45 -5.40 -25.56
N THR A 635 -19.27 -5.93 -26.77
CA THR A 635 -19.08 -7.38 -26.98
C THR A 635 -17.89 -7.96 -26.21
N LEU A 636 -16.75 -7.26 -26.22
CA LEU A 636 -15.52 -7.76 -25.58
C LEU A 636 -15.66 -7.79 -24.06
N MET A 637 -16.09 -6.67 -23.47
CA MET A 637 -16.25 -6.56 -22.02
C MET A 637 -17.38 -7.45 -21.53
N GLY A 638 -18.51 -7.56 -22.24
CA GLY A 638 -19.59 -8.49 -21.89
C GLY A 638 -19.14 -9.96 -21.87
N ILE A 639 -18.26 -10.38 -22.79
CA ILE A 639 -17.64 -11.72 -22.74
C ILE A 639 -16.67 -11.81 -21.56
N ALA A 640 -15.86 -10.79 -21.34
CA ALA A 640 -14.87 -10.77 -20.28
C ALA A 640 -15.52 -10.87 -18.89
N THR A 641 -16.53 -10.04 -18.58
CA THR A 641 -17.30 -10.08 -17.33
C THR A 641 -18.12 -11.36 -17.19
N PHE A 642 -18.51 -12.00 -18.30
CA PHE A 642 -19.14 -13.33 -18.23
C PHE A 642 -18.13 -14.41 -17.80
N LEU A 643 -16.97 -14.47 -18.46
CA LEU A 643 -15.99 -15.54 -18.32
C LEU A 643 -15.11 -15.42 -17.07
N ALA A 644 -14.66 -14.21 -16.73
CA ALA A 644 -13.63 -14.00 -15.71
C ALA A 644 -14.19 -13.42 -14.41
N PRO A 645 -14.20 -14.18 -13.30
CA PRO A 645 -14.74 -13.69 -12.02
C PRO A 645 -14.13 -12.40 -11.47
N PRO A 646 -12.80 -12.17 -11.53
CA PRO A 646 -12.20 -10.96 -10.98
C PRO A 646 -12.70 -9.66 -11.63
N ILE A 647 -13.19 -9.71 -12.87
CA ILE A 647 -13.69 -8.53 -13.59
C ILE A 647 -15.22 -8.45 -13.63
N ARG A 648 -15.93 -9.35 -12.93
CA ARG A 648 -17.40 -9.35 -12.86
C ARG A 648 -18.00 -8.15 -12.12
N LEU A 649 -17.21 -7.47 -11.30
CA LEU A 649 -17.60 -6.21 -10.67
C LEU A 649 -17.85 -5.10 -11.69
N LEU A 650 -17.16 -5.13 -12.85
CA LEU A 650 -17.28 -4.19 -13.96
C LEU A 650 -18.52 -4.47 -14.85
N ARG A 651 -19.63 -4.89 -14.27
CA ARG A 651 -20.88 -5.08 -15.01
C ARG A 651 -21.65 -3.78 -15.10
N SER A 652 -22.38 -3.60 -16.20
CA SER A 652 -23.23 -2.44 -16.41
C SER A 652 -24.34 -2.38 -15.37
N PHE A 653 -24.70 -1.15 -15.00
CA PHE A 653 -25.80 -0.87 -14.11
C PHE A 653 -27.13 -1.27 -14.75
N GLU A 654 -27.84 -2.18 -14.10
CA GLU A 654 -29.12 -2.75 -14.54
C GLU A 654 -30.14 -2.76 -13.40
N ALA A 655 -31.43 -2.86 -13.71
CA ALA A 655 -32.49 -2.97 -12.69
C ALA A 655 -32.33 -4.22 -11.79
N GLU A 656 -31.75 -5.29 -12.33
CA GLU A 656 -31.44 -6.53 -11.62
C GLU A 656 -29.94 -6.62 -11.34
N LEU A 657 -29.56 -6.85 -10.08
CA LEU A 657 -28.18 -7.19 -9.73
C LEU A 657 -27.99 -8.71 -9.79
N LYS A 658 -27.56 -9.22 -10.94
CA LYS A 658 -27.47 -10.68 -11.21
C LYS A 658 -26.56 -11.46 -10.27
N ASP A 659 -25.55 -10.84 -9.68
CA ASP A 659 -24.59 -11.53 -8.81
C ASP A 659 -24.01 -10.60 -7.73
N PRO A 660 -24.69 -10.48 -6.57
CA PRO A 660 -24.23 -9.64 -5.47
C PRO A 660 -22.85 -10.04 -4.93
N LYS A 661 -22.43 -11.30 -5.11
CA LYS A 661 -21.10 -11.75 -4.66
C LYS A 661 -20.00 -11.03 -5.44
N TRP A 662 -20.07 -11.03 -6.76
CA TRP A 662 -18.99 -10.44 -7.57
C TRP A 662 -19.07 -8.92 -7.66
N PHE A 663 -20.24 -8.32 -7.49
CA PHE A 663 -20.35 -6.87 -7.34
C PHE A 663 -19.60 -6.37 -6.10
N ASN A 664 -19.66 -7.13 -5.01
CA ASN A 664 -19.05 -6.77 -3.74
C ASN A 664 -17.69 -7.46 -3.52
N VAL A 665 -16.83 -7.57 -4.55
CA VAL A 665 -15.48 -8.15 -4.36
C VAL A 665 -14.58 -7.24 -3.54
N GLU A 666 -14.51 -5.97 -3.91
CA GLU A 666 -13.72 -4.94 -3.20
C GLU A 666 -14.16 -4.74 -1.74
N PRO A 667 -15.45 -4.48 -1.44
CA PRO A 667 -15.89 -4.19 -0.07
C PRO A 667 -15.94 -5.41 0.87
N PHE A 668 -15.97 -6.64 0.32
CA PHE A 668 -16.26 -7.84 1.12
C PHE A 668 -15.37 -8.07 2.35
N PRO A 669 -14.03 -7.90 2.29
CA PRO A 669 -13.20 -8.12 3.47
C PRO A 669 -13.54 -7.15 4.61
N LEU A 670 -13.83 -5.89 4.29
CA LEU A 670 -14.23 -4.89 5.30
C LEU A 670 -15.65 -5.16 5.81
N ASP A 671 -16.58 -5.53 4.92
CA ASP A 671 -17.96 -5.88 5.29
C ASP A 671 -17.99 -7.05 6.30
N VAL A 672 -17.15 -8.06 6.13
CA VAL A 672 -17.01 -9.18 7.08
C VAL A 672 -16.38 -8.76 8.41
N ALA A 673 -15.45 -7.80 8.38
CA ALA A 673 -14.75 -7.33 9.57
C ALA A 673 -15.61 -6.40 10.45
N LEU A 674 -16.55 -5.67 9.84
CA LEU A 674 -17.40 -4.71 10.52
C LEU A 674 -18.77 -5.30 10.88
N LEU A 675 -19.37 -6.15 10.06
CA LEU A 675 -20.72 -6.68 10.29
C LEU A 675 -20.72 -7.95 11.15
N THR A 676 -20.23 -7.79 12.39
CA THR A 676 -19.95 -8.91 13.30
C THR A 676 -21.15 -9.27 14.19
N GLN A 677 -22.06 -8.35 14.45
CA GLN A 677 -23.20 -8.56 15.37
C GLN A 677 -24.57 -8.52 14.69
N SER A 678 -24.69 -7.85 13.54
CA SER A 678 -25.97 -7.64 12.84
C SER A 678 -26.70 -8.93 12.46
N SER A 679 -28.01 -8.95 12.72
CA SER A 679 -28.91 -10.04 12.35
C SER A 679 -29.57 -9.81 10.99
N LYS A 680 -30.19 -10.85 10.42
CA LYS A 680 -31.01 -10.71 9.20
C LYS A 680 -32.12 -9.66 9.35
N SER A 681 -32.69 -9.54 10.55
CA SER A 681 -33.73 -8.54 10.82
C SER A 681 -33.20 -7.11 10.70
N ASP A 682 -31.95 -6.86 11.08
CA ASP A 682 -31.37 -5.52 11.01
C ASP A 682 -31.14 -5.11 9.56
N TRP A 683 -30.72 -6.06 8.72
CA TRP A 683 -30.67 -5.87 7.26
C TRP A 683 -32.06 -5.59 6.66
N ASP A 684 -33.07 -6.37 7.04
CA ASP A 684 -34.44 -6.18 6.53
C ASP A 684 -35.03 -4.81 6.91
N LYS A 685 -34.69 -4.29 8.11
CA LYS A 685 -35.05 -2.92 8.51
C LYS A 685 -34.41 -1.89 7.57
N GLN A 686 -33.12 -2.02 7.27
CA GLN A 686 -32.43 -1.06 6.39
C GLN A 686 -32.89 -1.15 4.94
N VAL A 687 -33.21 -2.37 4.44
CA VAL A 687 -33.86 -2.55 3.13
C VAL A 687 -35.16 -1.77 3.07
N LYS A 688 -36.03 -1.97 4.07
CA LYS A 688 -37.33 -1.30 4.13
C LYS A 688 -37.17 0.22 4.17
N ARG A 689 -36.25 0.72 5.00
CA ARG A 689 -35.95 2.15 5.09
C ARG A 689 -35.55 2.73 3.74
N ILE A 690 -34.63 2.09 3.01
CA ILE A 690 -34.22 2.55 1.68
C ILE A 690 -35.40 2.51 0.70
N GLN A 691 -36.23 1.46 0.73
CA GLN A 691 -37.38 1.35 -0.17
C GLN A 691 -38.46 2.40 0.10
N ASP A 692 -38.72 2.71 1.37
CA ASP A 692 -39.73 3.67 1.80
C ASP A 692 -39.27 5.13 1.58
N ASP A 693 -38.00 5.43 1.89
CA ASP A 693 -37.48 6.81 1.88
C ASP A 693 -36.96 7.25 0.50
N LEU A 694 -36.41 6.32 -0.31
CA LEU A 694 -35.91 6.62 -1.65
C LEU A 694 -37.07 6.65 -2.67
N THR A 695 -38.04 7.54 -2.46
CA THR A 695 -39.25 7.64 -3.31
C THR A 695 -38.94 8.06 -4.75
N ASP A 696 -39.88 7.83 -5.68
CA ASP A 696 -39.73 8.28 -7.07
C ASP A 696 -39.52 9.79 -7.15
N ALA A 697 -40.23 10.58 -6.33
CA ALA A 697 -40.05 12.03 -6.27
C ALA A 697 -38.64 12.47 -5.82
N VAL A 698 -38.03 11.72 -4.91
CA VAL A 698 -36.64 11.96 -4.48
C VAL A 698 -35.69 11.66 -5.64
N ILE A 699 -35.89 10.52 -6.33
CA ILE A 699 -35.09 10.14 -7.51
C ILE A 699 -35.19 11.23 -8.58
N ASP A 700 -36.40 11.72 -8.87
CA ASP A 700 -36.63 12.76 -9.87
C ASP A 700 -35.89 14.04 -9.51
N LYS A 701 -36.01 14.47 -8.26
CA LYS A 701 -35.33 15.66 -7.75
C LYS A 701 -33.80 15.53 -7.83
N ALA A 702 -33.25 14.35 -7.53
CA ALA A 702 -31.82 14.10 -7.62
C ALA A 702 -31.32 14.17 -9.07
N PHE A 703 -32.08 13.64 -10.03
CA PHE A 703 -31.67 13.58 -11.43
C PHE A 703 -31.72 14.95 -12.12
N LEU A 704 -32.47 15.92 -11.58
CA LEU A 704 -32.40 17.33 -12.00
C LEU A 704 -31.04 17.99 -11.72
N LYS A 705 -30.15 17.34 -10.94
CA LYS A 705 -28.78 17.82 -10.67
C LYS A 705 -27.81 17.54 -11.82
N PHE A 706 -28.17 16.70 -12.79
CA PHE A 706 -27.42 16.60 -14.03
C PHE A 706 -27.43 17.94 -14.79
N PRO A 707 -26.37 18.31 -15.52
CA PRO A 707 -26.44 19.44 -16.44
C PRO A 707 -27.59 19.29 -17.42
N LYS A 708 -28.30 20.37 -17.74
CA LYS A 708 -29.52 20.31 -18.57
C LYS A 708 -29.24 19.74 -19.96
N GLU A 709 -28.06 20.02 -20.49
CA GLU A 709 -27.60 19.60 -21.82
C GLU A 709 -27.40 18.09 -21.94
N VAL A 710 -27.30 17.36 -20.82
CA VAL A 710 -27.17 15.89 -20.80
C VAL A 710 -28.40 15.18 -20.24
N GLN A 711 -29.51 15.89 -19.97
CA GLN A 711 -30.76 15.32 -19.50
C GLN A 711 -31.61 14.77 -20.68
N ASP A 712 -31.17 13.66 -21.26
CA ASP A 712 -31.85 12.97 -22.36
C ASP A 712 -32.48 11.62 -21.95
N GLU A 713 -32.93 10.82 -22.92
CA GLU A 713 -33.55 9.50 -22.72
C GLU A 713 -32.67 8.51 -21.91
N THR A 714 -31.35 8.63 -21.96
CA THR A 714 -30.42 7.80 -21.18
C THR A 714 -30.60 8.05 -19.69
N ILE A 715 -30.85 9.30 -19.28
CA ILE A 715 -31.11 9.65 -17.88
C ILE A 715 -32.42 9.01 -17.40
N ASP A 716 -33.44 8.96 -18.26
CA ASP A 716 -34.69 8.24 -17.98
C ASP A 716 -34.50 6.72 -17.88
N VAL A 717 -33.59 6.14 -18.67
CA VAL A 717 -33.19 4.73 -18.57
C VAL A 717 -32.49 4.46 -17.24
N ILE A 718 -31.53 5.28 -16.83
CA ILE A 718 -30.83 5.14 -15.54
C ILE A 718 -31.84 5.25 -14.39
N ARG A 719 -32.76 6.22 -14.45
CA ARG A 719 -33.85 6.41 -13.48
C ARG A 719 -34.71 5.15 -13.34
N SER A 720 -35.14 4.60 -14.48
CA SER A 720 -35.96 3.37 -14.51
C SER A 720 -35.22 2.18 -13.90
N LYS A 721 -33.92 2.05 -14.20
CA LYS A 721 -33.05 1.01 -13.62
C LYS A 721 -32.89 1.18 -12.11
N LEU A 722 -32.71 2.41 -11.62
CA LEU A 722 -32.61 2.72 -10.19
C LEU A 722 -33.89 2.36 -9.43
N ILE A 723 -35.05 2.72 -9.98
CA ILE A 723 -36.37 2.34 -9.43
C ILE A 723 -36.51 0.82 -9.35
N GLY A 724 -36.13 0.11 -10.43
CA GLY A 724 -36.13 -1.35 -10.45
C GLY A 724 -35.17 -1.97 -9.42
N ARG A 725 -33.97 -1.42 -9.28
CA ARG A 725 -32.96 -1.87 -8.31
C ARG A 725 -33.42 -1.68 -6.86
N ARG A 726 -34.03 -0.52 -6.54
CA ARG A 726 -34.70 -0.25 -5.26
C ARG A 726 -35.80 -1.28 -4.99
N GLY A 727 -36.63 -1.57 -5.99
CA GLY A 727 -37.71 -2.58 -5.88
C GLY A 727 -37.20 -3.99 -5.55
N ASN A 728 -36.06 -4.37 -6.13
CA ASN A 728 -35.45 -5.70 -5.94
C ASN A 728 -34.50 -5.81 -4.73
N LEU A 729 -34.32 -4.73 -3.95
CA LEU A 729 -33.30 -4.62 -2.91
C LEU A 729 -33.37 -5.73 -1.85
N LYS A 730 -34.57 -6.23 -1.51
CA LYS A 730 -34.73 -7.35 -0.58
C LYS A 730 -34.01 -8.62 -1.04
N ILE A 731 -34.15 -8.97 -2.32
CA ILE A 731 -33.52 -10.16 -2.90
C ILE A 731 -31.99 -10.00 -2.86
N ILE A 732 -31.51 -8.82 -3.27
CA ILE A 732 -30.09 -8.47 -3.26
C ILE A 732 -29.51 -8.58 -1.83
N SER A 733 -30.19 -8.00 -0.85
CA SER A 733 -29.81 -8.05 0.55
C SER A 733 -29.79 -9.47 1.09
N ASP A 734 -30.78 -10.30 0.76
CA ASP A 734 -30.89 -11.68 1.24
C ASP A 734 -29.76 -12.57 0.71
N GLU A 735 -29.38 -12.38 -0.55
CA GLU A 735 -28.25 -13.08 -1.14
C GLU A 735 -26.93 -12.62 -0.53
N TYR A 736 -26.75 -11.30 -0.40
CA TYR A 736 -25.51 -10.76 0.14
C TYR A 736 -25.31 -11.06 1.63
N TYR A 737 -26.37 -11.01 2.44
CA TYR A 737 -26.34 -11.40 3.85
C TYR A 737 -25.79 -12.82 4.03
N LYS A 738 -26.24 -13.78 3.20
CA LYS A 738 -25.74 -15.17 3.23
C LYS A 738 -24.27 -15.27 2.86
N ILE A 739 -23.79 -14.39 1.98
CA ILE A 739 -22.39 -14.36 1.54
C ILE A 739 -21.49 -13.84 2.66
N VAL A 740 -21.82 -12.69 3.24
CA VAL A 740 -21.07 -12.06 4.33
C VAL A 740 -21.04 -12.95 5.57
N ASN A 741 -22.17 -13.53 5.95
CA ASN A 741 -22.27 -14.34 7.18
C ASN A 741 -21.78 -15.78 7.03
N LYS A 742 -21.41 -16.22 5.82
CA LYS A 742 -20.88 -17.58 5.62
C LYS A 742 -19.63 -17.84 6.47
N TYR A 743 -18.75 -16.85 6.55
CA TYR A 743 -17.54 -16.82 7.37
C TYR A 743 -17.71 -15.69 8.37
N ALA A 744 -17.92 -16.02 9.65
CA ALA A 744 -18.03 -15.02 10.69
C ALA A 744 -16.65 -14.75 11.30
N THR A 745 -16.37 -13.49 11.60
CA THR A 745 -15.22 -13.09 12.43
C THR A 745 -15.73 -12.58 13.77
N VAL A 746 -15.02 -12.96 14.82
CA VAL A 746 -15.15 -12.42 16.18
C VAL A 746 -13.75 -12.03 16.59
N ARG A 747 -13.59 -10.85 17.17
CA ARG A 747 -12.31 -10.37 17.68
C ARG A 747 -12.48 -9.90 19.12
N GLY A 748 -11.40 -10.02 19.89
CA GLY A 748 -11.21 -9.26 21.11
C GLY A 748 -10.75 -7.84 20.82
N THR A 749 -10.00 -7.32 21.79
CA THR A 749 -9.26 -6.08 21.84
C THR A 749 -7.77 -6.39 21.89
N ASP A 750 -6.91 -5.38 21.86
CA ASP A 750 -5.48 -5.55 22.11
C ASP A 750 -5.19 -5.62 23.65
N GLN A 751 -6.18 -6.02 24.46
CA GLN A 751 -6.13 -6.21 25.92
C GLN A 751 -6.62 -7.63 26.27
N ASP A 752 -6.29 -8.12 27.48
CA ASP A 752 -6.76 -9.41 28.01
C ASP A 752 -8.30 -9.63 27.84
N ASP A 753 -8.68 -10.60 27.00
CA ASP A 753 -10.08 -10.94 26.75
C ASP A 753 -10.45 -12.40 27.07
N TRP A 754 -11.70 -12.57 27.52
CA TRP A 754 -12.29 -13.87 27.82
C TRP A 754 -13.36 -14.24 26.79
N PHE A 755 -13.08 -15.26 26.00
CA PHE A 755 -13.98 -15.82 25.01
C PHE A 755 -14.75 -17.02 25.59
N GLU A 756 -16.07 -16.89 25.72
CA GLU A 756 -16.98 -17.99 26.06
C GLU A 756 -17.67 -18.52 24.80
N ILE A 757 -17.31 -19.73 24.37
CA ILE A 757 -17.86 -20.43 23.21
C ILE A 757 -18.71 -21.62 23.66
N GLU A 758 -20.03 -21.52 23.50
CA GLU A 758 -20.97 -22.58 23.87
C GLU A 758 -21.51 -23.32 22.63
N ARG A 759 -21.28 -24.64 22.57
CA ARG A 759 -21.81 -25.53 21.53
C ARG A 759 -23.21 -26.01 21.92
N LEU A 760 -24.24 -25.50 21.24
CA LEU A 760 -25.64 -25.80 21.50
C LEU A 760 -26.10 -27.11 20.85
N THR A 761 -27.09 -27.77 21.44
CA THR A 761 -27.60 -29.08 21.00
C THR A 761 -28.24 -29.06 19.62
N ASN A 762 -28.80 -27.93 19.20
CA ASN A 762 -29.35 -27.72 17.85
C ASN A 762 -28.25 -27.55 16.77
N GLY A 763 -26.97 -27.57 17.15
CA GLY A 763 -25.82 -27.40 16.25
C GLY A 763 -25.35 -25.95 16.08
N SER A 764 -26.06 -24.99 16.68
CA SER A 764 -25.63 -23.58 16.75
C SER A 764 -24.46 -23.39 17.73
N THR A 765 -23.76 -22.27 17.63
CA THR A 765 -22.65 -21.91 18.53
C THR A 765 -22.86 -20.49 19.05
N SER A 766 -22.97 -20.34 20.36
CA SER A 766 -22.99 -19.02 21.02
C SER A 766 -21.56 -18.59 21.32
N VAL A 767 -21.22 -17.34 21.02
CA VAL A 767 -19.93 -16.72 21.36
C VAL A 767 -20.20 -15.45 22.13
N LYS A 768 -19.56 -15.30 23.29
CA LYS A 768 -19.55 -14.08 24.08
C LYS A 768 -18.12 -13.69 24.40
N VAL A 769 -17.83 -12.40 24.41
CA VAL A 769 -16.50 -11.87 24.76
C VAL A 769 -16.66 -10.90 25.93
N TYR A 770 -15.79 -11.07 26.92
CA TYR A 770 -15.75 -10.26 28.13
C TYR A 770 -14.34 -9.72 28.33
N SER A 771 -14.21 -8.48 28.77
CA SER A 771 -12.94 -7.97 29.27
C SER A 771 -12.51 -8.72 30.54
N ILE A 772 -11.21 -8.84 30.77
CA ILE A 772 -10.66 -9.35 32.03
C ILE A 772 -10.28 -8.19 32.96
N ARG A 773 -10.59 -8.31 34.25
CA ARG A 773 -10.11 -7.40 35.30
C ARG A 773 -9.69 -8.20 36.53
N GLN A 774 -8.43 -8.03 36.95
CA GLN A 774 -7.86 -8.79 38.08
C GLN A 774 -7.97 -10.33 37.91
N GLY A 775 -7.89 -10.82 36.67
CA GLY A 775 -8.00 -12.25 36.35
C GLY A 775 -9.41 -12.82 36.36
N GLU A 776 -10.44 -11.99 36.56
CA GLU A 776 -11.85 -12.39 36.50
C GLU A 776 -12.58 -11.70 35.34
N ARG A 777 -13.69 -12.32 34.87
CA ARG A 777 -14.57 -11.71 33.85
C ARG A 777 -15.19 -10.43 34.39
N ASN A 778 -15.16 -9.37 33.60
CA ASN A 778 -15.73 -8.09 33.95
C ASN A 778 -16.92 -7.74 33.04
N GLU A 779 -16.72 -6.88 32.03
CA GLU A 779 -17.78 -6.40 31.15
C GLU A 779 -17.88 -7.21 29.86
N MET A 780 -19.11 -7.54 29.44
CA MET A 780 -19.37 -8.18 28.15
C MET A 780 -19.57 -7.12 27.06
N PHE A 781 -18.79 -7.19 25.99
CA PHE A 781 -18.90 -6.24 24.87
C PHE A 781 -19.29 -6.90 23.53
N PHE A 782 -19.28 -8.24 23.46
CA PHE A 782 -19.74 -8.98 22.29
C PHE A 782 -20.62 -10.17 22.69
N ASN A 783 -21.72 -10.38 21.97
CA ASN A 783 -22.57 -11.55 22.13
C ASN A 783 -23.31 -11.90 20.83
N ARG A 784 -23.05 -13.10 20.29
CA ARG A 784 -23.76 -13.58 19.10
C ARG A 784 -23.95 -15.10 19.12
N THR A 785 -25.12 -15.55 18.66
CA THR A 785 -25.37 -16.97 18.35
C THR A 785 -25.34 -17.19 16.84
N PHE A 786 -24.49 -18.12 16.40
CA PHE A 786 -24.28 -18.49 15.01
C PHE A 786 -25.00 -19.80 14.68
N SER A 787 -25.69 -19.84 13.55
CA SER A 787 -26.48 -20.99 13.09
C SER A 787 -25.76 -21.73 11.95
N PRO A 788 -25.76 -23.08 11.90
CA PRO A 788 -25.11 -23.84 10.82
C PRO A 788 -25.79 -23.70 9.45
N GLU A 789 -27.01 -23.15 9.42
CA GLU A 789 -27.75 -22.80 8.21
C GLU A 789 -27.14 -21.56 7.54
N GLU A 790 -26.67 -20.59 8.34
CA GLU A 790 -26.09 -19.32 7.87
C GLU A 790 -24.56 -19.34 7.85
N ASN A 791 -23.94 -19.90 8.89
CA ASN A 791 -22.51 -19.87 9.13
C ASN A 791 -21.87 -21.24 8.88
N LYS A 792 -20.75 -21.27 8.16
CA LYS A 792 -19.94 -22.50 8.00
C LYS A 792 -18.74 -22.52 8.93
N GLU A 793 -18.24 -21.35 9.27
CA GLU A 793 -17.01 -21.19 10.00
C GLU A 793 -17.01 -19.88 10.80
N ILE A 794 -16.47 -19.93 12.01
CA ILE A 794 -16.28 -18.78 12.90
C ILE A 794 -14.79 -18.68 13.20
N TRP A 795 -14.19 -17.53 12.92
CA TRP A 795 -12.80 -17.22 13.25
C TRP A 795 -12.79 -16.28 14.45
N ILE A 796 -12.23 -16.74 15.57
CA ILE A 796 -12.18 -16.02 16.83
C ILE A 796 -10.73 -15.62 17.08
N PHE A 797 -10.46 -14.32 17.04
CA PHE A 797 -9.14 -13.73 17.22
C PHE A 797 -9.04 -13.13 18.62
N GLY A 798 -8.04 -13.57 19.38
CA GLY A 798 -7.62 -12.96 20.64
C GLY A 798 -7.03 -11.57 20.42
N LEU A 799 -6.10 -11.50 19.46
CA LEU A 799 -5.33 -10.32 19.01
C LEU A 799 -4.01 -10.18 19.77
N ASP A 800 -3.97 -9.35 20.81
CA ASP A 800 -2.79 -9.05 21.62
C ASP A 800 -3.11 -9.33 23.10
N ASP A 801 -2.12 -9.19 23.98
CA ASP A 801 -2.21 -9.56 25.42
C ASP A 801 -2.62 -11.03 25.68
N ASP A 802 -2.88 -11.39 26.95
CA ASP A 802 -3.07 -12.80 27.36
C ASP A 802 -4.57 -13.17 27.36
N ASP A 803 -5.02 -13.92 26.35
CA ASP A 803 -6.43 -14.27 26.20
C ASP A 803 -6.83 -15.61 26.81
N TYR A 804 -8.11 -15.70 27.20
CA TYR A 804 -8.70 -16.93 27.71
C TYR A 804 -9.84 -17.44 26.81
N PHE A 805 -9.66 -18.63 26.22
CA PHE A 805 -10.66 -19.30 25.39
C PHE A 805 -11.33 -20.48 26.12
N GLU A 806 -12.62 -20.33 26.44
CA GLU A 806 -13.46 -21.40 27.00
C GLU A 806 -14.39 -21.99 25.93
N VAL A 807 -14.24 -23.28 25.59
CA VAL A 807 -15.19 -23.97 24.68
C VAL A 807 -15.96 -25.06 25.42
N LYS A 808 -17.28 -24.87 25.58
CA LYS A 808 -18.16 -25.77 26.35
C LYS A 808 -19.42 -26.20 25.60
N GLY A 809 -20.30 -26.91 26.29
CA GLY A 809 -21.58 -27.41 25.75
C GLY A 809 -21.48 -28.78 25.09
N SER A 810 -22.64 -29.40 24.81
CA SER A 810 -22.76 -30.78 24.30
C SER A 810 -23.09 -30.88 22.81
N GLY A 811 -23.16 -29.75 22.10
CA GLY A 811 -23.47 -29.68 20.68
C GLY A 811 -22.54 -30.49 19.77
N SER A 812 -23.03 -30.77 18.55
CA SER A 812 -22.39 -31.65 17.57
C SER A 812 -21.21 -31.03 16.82
N GLY A 813 -20.98 -29.71 16.92
CA GLY A 813 -19.88 -29.01 16.25
C GLY A 813 -20.10 -28.86 14.74
N ARG A 814 -21.32 -28.57 14.28
CA ARG A 814 -21.66 -28.40 12.85
C ARG A 814 -20.98 -27.18 12.21
N ILE A 815 -20.62 -26.18 13.02
CA ILE A 815 -19.88 -24.99 12.61
C ILE A 815 -18.43 -25.16 13.04
N VAL A 816 -17.50 -25.02 12.09
CA VAL A 816 -16.06 -25.04 12.39
C VAL A 816 -15.71 -23.77 13.18
N VAL A 817 -15.04 -23.90 14.32
CA VAL A 817 -14.51 -22.77 15.09
C VAL A 817 -13.00 -22.80 15.04
N ARG A 818 -12.40 -21.67 14.67
CA ARG A 818 -10.98 -21.43 14.80
C ARG A 818 -10.74 -20.46 15.95
N LEU A 819 -9.87 -20.85 16.87
CA LEU A 819 -9.35 -19.99 17.92
C LEU A 819 -7.94 -19.59 17.49
N ILE A 820 -7.68 -18.30 17.42
CA ILE A 820 -6.41 -17.71 17.04
C ILE A 820 -5.99 -16.88 18.24
N GLY A 821 -4.93 -17.32 18.91
CA GLY A 821 -4.44 -16.66 20.13
C GLY A 821 -3.93 -15.26 19.82
N GLY A 822 -2.77 -15.20 19.19
CA GLY A 822 -2.18 -13.94 18.80
C GLY A 822 -0.70 -14.01 19.05
N GLN A 823 -0.14 -12.95 19.63
CA GLN A 823 1.29 -12.86 19.88
C GLN A 823 1.66 -13.11 21.36
N ASN A 824 0.77 -13.29 22.34
CA ASN A 824 1.19 -13.51 23.74
C ASN A 824 0.80 -14.87 24.31
N GLU A 825 0.67 -14.97 25.65
CA GLU A 825 0.50 -16.25 26.34
C GLU A 825 -0.99 -16.60 26.54
N ASP A 826 -1.57 -17.28 25.55
CA ASP A 826 -2.99 -17.61 25.61
C ASP A 826 -3.32 -18.88 26.41
N THR A 827 -4.51 -18.90 27.01
CA THR A 827 -5.07 -20.05 27.72
C THR A 827 -6.26 -20.67 26.98
N TYR A 828 -6.20 -21.99 26.73
CA TYR A 828 -7.23 -22.73 26.02
C TYR A 828 -7.86 -23.82 26.90
N ASN A 829 -9.10 -23.58 27.34
CA ASN A 829 -9.94 -24.55 28.04
C ASN A 829 -11.04 -25.10 27.11
N VAL A 830 -10.67 -26.10 26.32
CA VAL A 830 -11.56 -26.73 25.34
C VAL A 830 -12.25 -27.97 25.91
N LEU A 831 -13.38 -27.80 26.58
CA LEU A 831 -14.22 -28.91 27.04
C LEU A 831 -14.92 -29.61 25.86
N ASN A 832 -15.28 -28.93 24.77
CA ASN A 832 -15.83 -29.56 23.56
C ASN A 832 -14.99 -29.26 22.31
N GLY A 833 -14.16 -30.21 21.90
CA GLY A 833 -13.24 -30.06 20.76
C GLY A 833 -13.80 -30.39 19.37
N LYS A 834 -15.09 -30.70 19.23
CA LYS A 834 -15.68 -31.08 17.93
C LYS A 834 -15.68 -29.88 16.98
N GLY A 835 -14.97 -30.00 15.86
CA GLY A 835 -14.84 -28.92 14.87
C GLY A 835 -14.11 -27.68 15.41
N VAL A 836 -13.28 -27.84 16.46
CA VAL A 836 -12.45 -26.76 17.02
C VAL A 836 -11.01 -26.91 16.52
N HIS A 837 -10.47 -25.84 15.96
CA HIS A 837 -9.08 -25.71 15.55
C HIS A 837 -8.43 -24.57 16.34
N ILE A 838 -7.23 -24.79 16.87
CA ILE A 838 -6.48 -23.81 17.66
C ILE A 838 -5.21 -23.46 16.89
N TYR A 839 -4.96 -22.16 16.72
CA TYR A 839 -3.82 -21.58 16.01
C TYR A 839 -3.04 -20.70 16.96
N ASP A 840 -1.74 -20.96 17.04
CA ASP A 840 -0.84 -20.23 17.93
C ASP A 840 0.63 -20.47 17.50
N TYR A 841 1.55 -19.64 18.01
CA TYR A 841 2.98 -19.80 17.79
C TYR A 841 3.51 -21.05 18.48
N ARG A 842 4.48 -21.71 17.84
CA ARG A 842 5.14 -22.89 18.43
C ARG A 842 6.21 -22.48 19.44
N SER A 843 6.88 -21.37 19.16
CA SER A 843 7.99 -20.84 19.94
C SER A 843 7.56 -20.05 21.17
N LYS A 844 6.28 -19.66 21.25
CA LYS A 844 5.68 -18.97 22.39
C LYS A 844 5.00 -19.96 23.34
N LYS A 845 4.77 -19.51 24.57
CA LYS A 845 4.19 -20.33 25.63
C LYS A 845 2.68 -20.13 25.62
N SER A 846 1.92 -21.20 25.39
CA SER A 846 0.47 -21.20 25.58
C SER A 846 0.07 -22.28 26.59
N ASN A 847 -0.99 -22.03 27.35
CA ASN A 847 -1.52 -22.93 28.35
C ASN A 847 -2.71 -23.73 27.79
N PHE A 848 -2.59 -25.06 27.73
CA PHE A 848 -3.67 -25.95 27.28
C PHE A 848 -4.20 -26.76 28.47
N GLU A 849 -5.35 -26.35 29.02
CA GLU A 849 -5.95 -27.03 30.17
C GLU A 849 -6.56 -28.40 29.80
N THR A 850 -6.80 -28.63 28.50
CA THR A 850 -7.36 -29.88 27.98
C THR A 850 -6.66 -30.35 26.71
N ASN A 851 -6.81 -31.63 26.37
CA ASN A 851 -6.28 -32.25 25.14
C ASN A 851 -7.31 -32.38 24.02
N ARG A 852 -8.39 -31.58 24.03
CA ARG A 852 -9.45 -31.61 23.01
C ARG A 852 -9.25 -30.47 22.00
N GLY A 853 -9.78 -30.65 20.79
CA GLY A 853 -9.58 -29.74 19.66
C GLY A 853 -8.31 -30.07 18.86
N LYS A 854 -8.23 -29.59 17.61
CA LYS A 854 -7.05 -29.79 16.74
C LYS A 854 -6.12 -28.59 16.86
N ARG A 855 -4.91 -28.81 17.40
CA ARG A 855 -3.89 -27.76 17.55
C ARG A 855 -3.03 -27.64 16.30
N HIS A 856 -2.73 -26.41 15.91
CA HIS A 856 -1.88 -26.05 14.77
C HIS A 856 -0.83 -25.05 15.26
N LEU A 857 0.18 -25.55 15.97
CA LEU A 857 1.25 -24.72 16.54
C LEU A 857 2.40 -24.56 15.54
N LYS A 858 2.57 -23.35 15.02
CA LYS A 858 3.53 -23.05 13.95
C LYS A 858 4.03 -21.61 14.11
N ASP A 859 5.33 -21.41 13.92
CA ASP A 859 5.92 -20.09 13.81
C ASP A 859 5.71 -19.59 12.37
N ASP A 860 4.48 -19.17 12.08
CA ASP A 860 4.05 -18.62 10.78
C ASP A 860 3.29 -17.33 11.07
N TYR A 861 3.90 -16.21 10.72
CA TYR A 861 3.41 -14.91 11.14
C TYR A 861 1.98 -14.66 10.64
N PHE A 862 1.74 -14.84 9.34
CA PHE A 862 0.43 -14.56 8.72
C PHE A 862 -0.68 -15.51 9.18
N THR A 863 -0.35 -16.72 9.63
CA THR A 863 -1.32 -17.66 10.19
C THR A 863 -1.79 -17.24 11.57
N ASN A 864 -0.94 -16.60 12.38
CA ASN A 864 -1.22 -16.29 13.77
C ASN A 864 -1.68 -14.84 14.01
N ILE A 865 -1.55 -13.94 13.02
CA ILE A 865 -2.03 -12.56 13.14
C ILE A 865 -3.42 -12.35 12.53
N TYR A 866 -4.10 -11.30 13.02
CA TYR A 866 -5.32 -10.78 12.40
C TYR A 866 -5.00 -9.86 11.22
N ASP A 867 -5.60 -10.17 10.07
CA ASP A 867 -5.66 -9.30 8.90
C ASP A 867 -7.08 -9.39 8.30
N TYR A 868 -7.80 -8.28 8.30
CA TYR A 868 -9.18 -8.25 7.79
C TYR A 868 -9.24 -8.56 6.28
N LYS A 869 -8.16 -8.34 5.51
CA LYS A 869 -8.05 -8.66 4.08
C LYS A 869 -7.80 -10.15 3.79
N LYS A 870 -7.63 -10.99 4.84
CA LYS A 870 -7.37 -12.44 4.72
C LYS A 870 -8.57 -13.20 4.14
N ILE A 871 -9.80 -12.72 4.38
CA ILE A 871 -11.03 -13.40 3.92
C ILE A 871 -11.28 -13.09 2.45
N LYS A 872 -11.30 -14.14 1.62
CA LYS A 872 -11.48 -14.03 0.16
C LYS A 872 -12.49 -15.03 -0.35
N TYR A 873 -13.20 -14.68 -1.43
CA TYR A 873 -14.12 -15.59 -2.09
C TYR A 873 -13.42 -16.78 -2.75
N ASN A 874 -14.05 -17.95 -2.70
CA ASN A 874 -13.70 -19.02 -3.64
C ASN A 874 -14.07 -18.60 -5.06
N SER A 875 -13.23 -18.94 -6.04
CA SER A 875 -13.40 -18.54 -7.43
C SER A 875 -13.28 -19.72 -8.39
N SER A 876 -14.07 -19.66 -9.46
CA SER A 876 -14.06 -20.65 -10.54
C SER A 876 -14.00 -19.92 -11.87
N LEU A 877 -12.99 -20.22 -12.69
CA LEU A 877 -12.77 -19.65 -14.01
C LEU A 877 -12.88 -20.77 -15.04
N ILE A 878 -13.68 -20.59 -16.09
CA ILE A 878 -13.80 -21.54 -17.20
C ILE A 878 -13.60 -20.75 -18.49
N LEU A 879 -12.59 -21.12 -19.26
CA LEU A 879 -12.21 -20.47 -20.52
C LEU A 879 -12.23 -21.48 -21.67
N PRO A 880 -12.68 -21.07 -22.86
CA PRO A 880 -12.40 -21.83 -24.07
C PRO A 880 -10.89 -21.87 -24.30
N SER A 881 -10.39 -23.01 -24.77
CA SER A 881 -9.01 -23.15 -25.21
C SER A 881 -9.01 -23.42 -26.70
N ILE A 882 -8.46 -22.50 -27.48
CA ILE A 882 -8.43 -22.58 -28.95
C ILE A 882 -6.99 -22.34 -29.40
N GLY A 883 -6.51 -23.11 -30.36
CA GLY A 883 -5.19 -22.89 -30.94
C GLY A 883 -5.04 -23.59 -32.28
N ALA A 884 -3.93 -23.33 -32.95
CA ALA A 884 -3.54 -24.07 -34.14
C ALA A 884 -2.01 -24.16 -34.20
N ASN A 885 -1.49 -25.33 -34.57
CA ASN A 885 -0.09 -25.49 -34.95
C ASN A 885 0.04 -26.60 -36.03
N PRO A 886 1.19 -26.73 -36.71
CA PRO A 886 1.34 -27.68 -37.81
C PRO A 886 1.13 -29.15 -37.42
N ASP A 887 1.45 -29.54 -36.19
CA ASP A 887 1.44 -30.93 -35.74
C ASP A 887 0.07 -31.36 -35.19
N ASP A 888 -0.57 -30.48 -34.45
CA ASP A 888 -1.90 -30.65 -33.84
C ASP A 888 -3.05 -30.32 -34.82
N GLY A 889 -2.74 -29.56 -35.88
CA GLY A 889 -3.73 -28.85 -36.67
C GLY A 889 -4.47 -27.80 -35.85
N PHE A 890 -5.74 -27.56 -36.18
CA PHE A 890 -6.63 -26.80 -35.31
C PHE A 890 -6.92 -27.60 -34.05
N ARG A 891 -6.99 -26.95 -32.89
CA ARG A 891 -7.39 -27.56 -31.62
C ARG A 891 -8.40 -26.69 -30.88
N ILE A 892 -9.35 -27.36 -30.24
CA ILE A 892 -10.40 -26.74 -29.43
C ILE A 892 -10.61 -27.52 -28.14
N GLY A 893 -10.98 -26.81 -27.08
CA GLY A 893 -11.31 -27.42 -25.82
C GLY A 893 -11.63 -26.40 -24.74
N LEU A 894 -11.48 -26.82 -23.50
CA LEU A 894 -11.88 -26.07 -22.30
C LEU A 894 -10.77 -26.13 -21.24
N ALA A 895 -10.51 -25.00 -20.60
CA ALA A 895 -9.67 -24.89 -19.43
C ALA A 895 -10.49 -24.36 -18.26
N ALA A 896 -10.54 -25.10 -17.15
CA ALA A 896 -11.19 -24.70 -15.93
C ALA A 896 -10.19 -24.57 -14.79
N GLN A 897 -10.36 -23.58 -13.93
CA GLN A 897 -9.59 -23.38 -12.71
C GLN A 897 -10.53 -23.13 -11.54
N PHE A 898 -10.31 -23.81 -10.43
CA PHE A 898 -11.06 -23.66 -9.19
C PHE A 898 -10.09 -23.34 -8.06
N ILE A 899 -10.29 -22.21 -7.39
CA ILE A 899 -9.47 -21.76 -6.25
C ILE A 899 -10.34 -21.79 -4.99
N LYS A 900 -9.85 -22.52 -3.99
CA LYS A 900 -10.43 -22.57 -2.65
C LYS A 900 -9.57 -21.75 -1.70
N ASN A 901 -10.13 -20.67 -1.19
CA ASN A 901 -9.55 -19.86 -0.13
C ASN A 901 -9.97 -20.40 1.24
N GLY A 902 -9.13 -20.23 2.23
CA GLY A 902 -9.32 -20.72 3.60
C GLY A 902 -8.30 -20.09 4.55
N TYR A 903 -8.31 -20.47 5.82
CA TYR A 903 -7.54 -19.80 6.87
C TYR A 903 -6.01 -19.88 6.68
N ASP A 904 -5.48 -21.05 6.34
CA ASP A 904 -4.03 -21.36 6.38
C ASP A 904 -3.22 -20.83 5.16
N GLY A 905 -3.73 -19.88 4.36
CA GLY A 905 -3.02 -19.50 3.13
C GLY A 905 -3.18 -18.06 2.69
N GLU A 906 -2.05 -17.36 2.50
CA GLU A 906 -1.99 -16.01 1.90
C GLU A 906 -2.64 -15.92 0.49
N LYS A 907 -2.62 -17.03 -0.27
CA LYS A 907 -3.06 -17.07 -1.68
C LYS A 907 -4.18 -18.07 -1.99
N PHE A 908 -4.18 -19.26 -1.37
CA PHE A 908 -5.22 -20.31 -1.47
C PHE A 908 -4.88 -21.51 -0.57
N THR A 909 -5.86 -22.36 -0.27
CA THR A 909 -5.67 -23.67 0.41
C THR A 909 -5.64 -24.84 -0.57
N ALA A 910 -6.44 -24.76 -1.64
CA ALA A 910 -6.40 -25.70 -2.74
C ALA A 910 -6.65 -25.00 -4.08
N LYS A 911 -5.97 -25.46 -5.12
CA LYS A 911 -6.12 -24.98 -6.50
C LYS A 911 -6.25 -26.19 -7.42
N HIS A 912 -7.29 -26.20 -8.24
CA HIS A 912 -7.54 -27.24 -9.23
C HIS A 912 -7.54 -26.62 -10.61
N GLN A 913 -6.88 -27.25 -11.57
CA GLN A 913 -6.89 -26.88 -12.98
C GLN A 913 -7.24 -28.11 -13.81
N LEU A 914 -8.23 -27.99 -14.67
CA LEU A 914 -8.68 -29.03 -15.59
C LEU A 914 -8.56 -28.49 -17.01
N GLY A 915 -7.95 -29.26 -17.90
CA GLY A 915 -7.86 -28.98 -19.33
C GLY A 915 -8.44 -30.15 -20.11
N VAL A 916 -9.24 -29.85 -21.13
CA VAL A 916 -9.73 -30.82 -22.12
C VAL A 916 -9.41 -30.24 -23.48
N GLN A 917 -8.80 -31.00 -24.38
CA GLN A 917 -8.52 -30.56 -25.75
C GLN A 917 -8.81 -31.65 -26.75
N TYR A 918 -9.27 -31.25 -27.93
CA TYR A 918 -9.41 -32.08 -29.12
C TYR A 918 -8.55 -31.51 -30.25
N TYR A 919 -7.80 -32.38 -30.93
CA TYR A 919 -6.84 -32.06 -31.97
C TYR A 919 -7.34 -32.59 -33.32
N PHE A 920 -7.57 -31.69 -34.28
CA PHE A 920 -8.22 -32.07 -35.54
C PHE A 920 -7.28 -32.80 -36.50
N ALA A 921 -5.97 -32.52 -36.48
CA ALA A 921 -5.04 -33.21 -37.40
C ALA A 921 -4.90 -34.70 -37.08
N THR A 922 -4.91 -35.04 -35.79
CA THR A 922 -4.71 -36.42 -35.32
C THR A 922 -6.01 -37.11 -34.95
N SER A 923 -7.13 -36.38 -34.89
CA SER A 923 -8.39 -36.82 -34.27
C SER A 923 -8.20 -37.32 -32.83
N GLY A 924 -7.16 -36.81 -32.15
CA GLY A 924 -6.83 -37.15 -30.77
C GLY A 924 -7.47 -36.19 -29.78
N PHE A 925 -7.50 -36.59 -28.52
CA PHE A 925 -7.86 -35.70 -27.41
C PHE A 925 -6.98 -35.94 -26.19
N ASP A 926 -6.91 -34.95 -25.31
CA ASP A 926 -6.32 -35.12 -23.98
C ASP A 926 -7.13 -34.45 -22.88
N LEU A 927 -6.99 -35.00 -21.68
CA LEU A 927 -7.52 -34.51 -20.42
C LEU A 927 -6.33 -34.28 -19.48
N ARG A 928 -6.17 -33.05 -18.99
CA ARG A 928 -5.12 -32.68 -18.02
C ARG A 928 -5.76 -32.22 -16.73
N TYR A 929 -5.22 -32.65 -15.61
CA TYR A 929 -5.59 -32.17 -14.29
C TYR A 929 -4.33 -31.83 -13.50
N ASN A 930 -4.30 -30.61 -12.95
CA ASN A 930 -3.29 -30.18 -11.97
C ASN A 930 -4.00 -29.76 -10.68
N GLY A 931 -3.71 -30.45 -9.58
CA GLY A 931 -4.15 -30.10 -8.23
C GLY A 931 -2.97 -29.64 -7.39
N GLU A 932 -3.09 -28.50 -6.71
CA GLU A 932 -2.13 -28.02 -5.72
C GLU A 932 -2.86 -27.82 -4.40
N PHE A 933 -2.34 -28.45 -3.34
CA PHE A 933 -2.89 -28.40 -1.99
C PHE A 933 -1.80 -27.88 -1.06
N LYS A 934 -2.08 -26.77 -0.40
CA LYS A 934 -1.12 -26.18 0.53
C LYS A 934 -1.17 -26.87 1.88
N GLU A 935 0.01 -27.02 2.48
CA GLU A 935 0.20 -27.42 3.88
C GLU A 935 -0.54 -28.70 4.27
N VAL A 936 -0.52 -29.72 3.40
CA VAL A 936 -1.15 -31.02 3.69
C VAL A 936 -0.49 -31.68 4.91
N PHE A 937 0.83 -31.48 5.07
CA PHE A 937 1.59 -31.89 6.25
C PHE A 937 2.57 -30.79 6.66
N ASN A 938 2.17 -29.91 7.57
CA ASN A 938 2.98 -28.76 8.01
C ASN A 938 3.48 -27.96 6.78
N ASN A 939 4.80 -27.84 6.61
CA ASN A 939 5.44 -27.06 5.54
C ASN A 939 5.52 -27.83 4.20
N ILE A 940 4.76 -28.91 4.01
CA ILE A 940 4.75 -29.72 2.79
C ILE A 940 3.45 -29.47 2.02
N ASN A 941 3.61 -28.96 0.79
CA ASN A 941 2.53 -28.86 -0.19
C ASN A 941 2.45 -30.14 -1.03
N LEU A 942 1.24 -30.52 -1.44
CA LEU A 942 1.01 -31.65 -2.34
C LEU A 942 0.64 -31.13 -3.74
N GLY A 943 1.43 -31.50 -4.75
CA GLY A 943 1.09 -31.34 -6.16
C GLY A 943 0.67 -32.66 -6.78
N LEU A 944 -0.44 -32.67 -7.51
CA LEU A 944 -0.93 -33.82 -8.28
C LEU A 944 -1.12 -33.41 -9.73
N THR A 945 -0.40 -34.03 -10.65
CA THR A 945 -0.59 -33.88 -12.10
C THR A 945 -1.06 -35.20 -12.68
N ALA A 946 -2.14 -35.16 -13.46
CA ALA A 946 -2.67 -36.30 -14.18
C ALA A 946 -2.95 -35.92 -15.63
N THR A 947 -2.51 -36.75 -16.57
CA THR A 947 -2.75 -36.56 -17.99
C THR A 947 -3.29 -37.86 -18.58
N PHE A 948 -4.37 -37.76 -19.34
CA PHE A 948 -4.94 -38.85 -20.11
C PHE A 948 -4.98 -38.42 -21.58
N THR A 949 -4.51 -39.28 -22.48
CA THR A 949 -4.48 -39.02 -23.91
C THR A 949 -5.15 -40.15 -24.68
N SER A 950 -5.82 -39.83 -25.77
CA SER A 950 -6.30 -40.83 -26.72
C SER A 950 -5.13 -41.56 -27.42
N PRO A 951 -5.34 -42.76 -28.00
CA PRO A 951 -4.30 -43.47 -28.74
C PRO A 951 -3.69 -42.69 -29.92
N ASN A 952 -4.47 -41.78 -30.50
CA ASN A 952 -4.06 -40.98 -31.65
C ASN A 952 -3.40 -39.64 -31.24
N PHE A 953 -3.16 -39.42 -29.94
CA PHE A 953 -2.47 -38.21 -29.49
C PHE A 953 -1.00 -38.23 -29.92
N ALA A 954 -0.54 -37.16 -30.57
CA ALA A 954 0.86 -36.99 -30.94
C ALA A 954 1.60 -36.18 -29.87
N THR A 955 2.79 -36.64 -29.47
CA THR A 955 3.67 -35.88 -28.57
C THR A 955 4.81 -35.29 -29.38
N ASN A 956 4.96 -33.97 -29.38
CA ASN A 956 6.03 -33.32 -30.12
C ASN A 956 7.32 -33.33 -29.28
N PHE A 957 8.42 -33.82 -29.84
CA PHE A 957 9.69 -33.99 -29.09
C PHE A 957 10.36 -32.66 -28.74
N PHE A 958 10.05 -31.59 -29.49
CA PHE A 958 10.65 -30.26 -29.31
C PHE A 958 9.82 -29.30 -28.42
N GLY A 959 8.70 -29.76 -27.88
CA GLY A 959 7.77 -28.93 -27.09
C GLY A 959 6.69 -28.30 -27.94
#